data_AF-D7SHE9-F1
#
_entry.id   AF-D7SHE9-F1
#
_cell.length_a   1.000
_cell.length_b   1.000
_cell.length_c   1.000
_cell.angle_alpha   90.00
_cell.angle_beta   90.00
_cell.angle_gamma   90.00
#
_symmetry.space_group_name_H-M   'P 1'
#
loop_
_entity.id
_entity.type
_entity.pdbx_description
1 polymer ?
#
loop_
_entity_poly.entity_id
_entity_poly.type
_entity_poly.pdbx_seq_one_letter_code
_entity_poly.pdbx_strand_id
1 'polypeptide(L)'
;MAATAQPNRVQQQQQVVKGRDHPKFLRMSDDTTMMKQIQATHTPDGREVEVKPIVQVIEDILNHATPAIDGTLYGNPPHLEALEDRSSQDGLHGILEELAYTIQKLSCELSCKCSGGGDAHATTMAVFNMLSHYSWDAKVVLSLAAFAANYGEFWLVIQLYATNPLAKSVALLKQLPDIIEHGNSLKSRFDAVTKLIKVMLDVTKSIIEFKELPSLYISPDMPPMSSTMAHIPTAAYWTIRGIVACASQIISLIGTSNEYTSWTTESWELSTLAHKVSSIHEHLIQQLIICHQHIEEKKQFESYNNLVRIFEMPHLDNQKVLKTLIYAKEDIQPLLQGNTKARVNIEILRRKTVLLLISDLDLLHEEIVILHKFYREQIKSDVEYEVVWLSVVDRSKPLTEENQNKFHELQKEMPWYTLLHPSLLEPAVVRYIKEVWHFTKKAILVVLDLQGKVVCRNALHMMWIWGNTAYPFTNSKEESLWKEETWRLKLLVDDIDATIFAWVNQGKYICMYGGVNSDWILNFNTAAREVAKAAGIQLEMVYVGKSNAKEQVRKTITFIDSRSLGYCWTDPTNIWFFWTRMESMLYSKTQHGKTIENDSIFAGVLTMLSFDGSDQGWSVICHGPTEMAKAKGDMILKCFTEYSDWSDNVQQNGFMPALNEHLQKLHTPEHCNRLILPGINGDIPEKVVCAECGRPMEKYFMYRCCTD
;
A
#
# COMPACT_ATOMS: atom_id res chain seq x y z
N MET A 1 51.11 -32.94 -25.23
CA MET A 1 50.67 -34.28 -24.77
C MET A 1 49.32 -34.10 -24.09
N ALA A 2 48.31 -34.76 -24.65
CA ALA A 2 46.95 -34.78 -24.14
C ALA A 2 46.85 -35.67 -22.89
N ALA A 3 45.95 -35.32 -21.96
CA ALA A 3 45.34 -36.28 -21.03
C ALA A 3 43.99 -35.73 -20.54
N THR A 4 42.95 -36.36 -21.05
CA THR A 4 41.55 -36.38 -20.63
C THR A 4 41.34 -36.97 -19.24
N ALA A 5 40.41 -36.44 -18.44
CA ALA A 5 39.63 -37.23 -17.46
C ALA A 5 38.36 -36.49 -17.02
N GLN A 6 37.23 -37.22 -17.05
CA GLN A 6 35.88 -36.84 -16.62
C GLN A 6 35.76 -36.72 -15.10
N PRO A 7 34.73 -36.03 -14.55
CA PRO A 7 34.28 -36.25 -13.18
C PRO A 7 33.16 -37.30 -13.11
N ASN A 8 33.39 -38.29 -12.25
CA ASN A 8 32.46 -39.34 -11.85
C ASN A 8 31.27 -38.78 -11.05
N ARG A 9 30.07 -39.28 -11.39
CA ARG A 9 28.85 -39.24 -10.59
C ARG A 9 28.98 -40.17 -9.39
N VAL A 10 28.65 -39.71 -8.19
CA VAL A 10 28.13 -40.57 -7.12
C VAL A 10 26.85 -39.96 -6.57
N GLN A 11 25.85 -40.84 -6.46
CA GLN A 11 24.44 -40.59 -6.19
C GLN A 11 24.19 -40.18 -4.74
N GLN A 12 23.30 -39.20 -4.53
CA GLN A 12 22.38 -39.20 -3.40
C GLN A 12 20.95 -39.08 -3.94
N GLN A 13 20.11 -39.99 -3.45
CA GLN A 13 18.72 -40.21 -3.84
C GLN A 13 17.85 -38.99 -3.55
N GLN A 14 17.15 -38.49 -4.58
CA GLN A 14 15.89 -37.76 -4.40
C GLN A 14 14.78 -38.57 -5.05
N GLN A 15 13.89 -39.09 -4.22
CA GLN A 15 12.60 -39.64 -4.62
C GLN A 15 11.78 -38.52 -5.27
N VAL A 16 11.64 -38.59 -6.60
CA VAL A 16 10.58 -37.88 -7.31
C VAL A 16 9.30 -38.68 -7.09
N VAL A 17 8.48 -38.23 -6.15
CA VAL A 17 7.07 -38.62 -6.09
C VAL A 17 6.41 -38.07 -7.36
N LYS A 18 6.00 -38.99 -8.24
CA LYS A 18 5.20 -38.70 -9.44
C LYS A 18 4.00 -37.84 -9.06
N GLY A 19 4.07 -36.56 -9.46
CA GLY A 19 2.96 -35.62 -9.38
C GLY A 19 1.78 -36.15 -10.19
N ARG A 20 0.61 -36.12 -9.54
CA ARG A 20 -0.66 -36.66 -9.97
C ARG A 20 -1.09 -36.12 -11.34
N ASP A 21 -1.69 -37.02 -12.11
CA ASP A 21 -2.31 -36.80 -13.40
C ASP A 21 -3.08 -35.48 -13.48
N HIS A 22 -2.65 -34.61 -14.40
CA HIS A 22 -3.51 -33.57 -14.95
C HIS A 22 -4.76 -34.23 -15.56
N PRO A 23 -5.98 -33.72 -15.30
CA PRO A 23 -7.17 -34.25 -15.95
C PRO A 23 -7.05 -34.00 -17.45
N LYS A 24 -7.02 -35.10 -18.20
CA LYS A 24 -6.93 -35.16 -19.65
C LYS A 24 -8.03 -34.30 -20.29
N PHE A 25 -7.61 -33.43 -21.20
CA PHE A 25 -8.43 -32.75 -22.21
C PHE A 25 -9.54 -33.68 -22.73
N LEU A 26 -10.80 -33.30 -22.51
CA LEU A 26 -11.91 -33.80 -23.29
C LEU A 26 -11.78 -33.24 -24.72
N ARG A 27 -11.78 -34.13 -25.70
CA ARG A 27 -11.62 -33.90 -27.15
C ARG A 27 -12.35 -32.64 -27.66
N MET A 28 -11.59 -31.64 -28.13
CA MET A 28 -12.07 -30.40 -28.79
C MET A 28 -11.96 -30.44 -30.32
N SER A 29 -11.97 -31.62 -30.96
CA SER A 29 -11.73 -31.70 -32.41
C SER A 29 -12.93 -31.28 -33.25
N ASP A 30 -14.16 -31.56 -32.79
CA ASP A 30 -15.40 -31.23 -33.52
C ASP A 30 -15.95 -29.83 -33.16
N ASP A 31 -15.43 -29.20 -32.10
CA ASP A 31 -15.88 -27.87 -31.65
C ASP A 31 -15.46 -26.75 -32.62
N THR A 32 -14.32 -26.87 -33.32
CA THR A 32 -13.81 -25.76 -34.16
C THR A 32 -14.62 -25.49 -35.42
N THR A 33 -15.22 -26.50 -36.05
CA THR A 33 -16.11 -26.35 -37.21
C THR A 33 -17.45 -25.76 -36.79
N MET A 34 -18.03 -26.26 -35.70
CA MET A 34 -19.25 -25.74 -35.09
C MET A 34 -19.07 -24.27 -34.67
N MET A 35 -17.95 -23.92 -34.03
CA MET A 35 -17.66 -22.54 -33.63
C MET A 35 -17.53 -21.59 -34.82
N LYS A 36 -16.92 -22.02 -35.94
CA LYS A 36 -16.89 -21.24 -37.18
C LYS A 36 -18.29 -21.00 -37.75
N GLN A 37 -19.18 -21.99 -37.69
CA GLN A 37 -20.57 -21.84 -38.11
C GLN A 37 -21.31 -20.84 -37.23
N ILE A 38 -21.16 -20.91 -35.92
CA ILE A 38 -21.78 -19.97 -34.97
C ILE A 38 -21.27 -18.55 -35.20
N GLN A 39 -19.96 -18.38 -35.37
CA GLN A 39 -19.37 -17.08 -35.68
C GLN A 39 -19.86 -16.51 -37.02
N ALA A 40 -20.07 -17.35 -38.04
CA ALA A 40 -20.62 -16.92 -39.32
C ALA A 40 -22.04 -16.36 -39.23
N THR A 41 -22.82 -16.72 -38.21
CA THR A 41 -24.16 -16.14 -37.96
C THR A 41 -24.10 -14.73 -37.35
N HIS A 42 -22.93 -14.27 -36.89
CA HIS A 42 -22.80 -13.00 -36.19
C HIS A 42 -22.49 -11.86 -37.16
N THR A 43 -23.50 -11.04 -37.44
CA THR A 43 -23.43 -9.86 -38.32
C THR A 43 -24.03 -8.64 -37.61
N PRO A 44 -23.37 -8.16 -36.54
CA PRO A 44 -23.90 -7.05 -35.75
C PRO A 44 -23.98 -5.78 -36.59
N ASP A 45 -25.10 -5.07 -36.50
CA ASP A 45 -25.35 -3.84 -37.27
C ASP A 45 -25.08 -2.55 -36.47
N GLY A 46 -24.44 -2.69 -35.31
CA GLY A 46 -24.11 -1.58 -34.40
C GLY A 46 -25.23 -1.25 -33.41
N ARG A 47 -26.37 -1.95 -33.43
CA ARG A 47 -27.40 -1.79 -32.39
C ARG A 47 -26.87 -2.21 -31.02
N GLU A 48 -26.98 -1.30 -30.06
CA GLU A 48 -26.72 -1.59 -28.65
C GLU A 48 -28.05 -1.73 -27.90
N VAL A 49 -28.18 -2.84 -27.17
CA VAL A 49 -29.34 -3.11 -26.30
C VAL A 49 -28.88 -2.96 -24.87
N GLU A 50 -29.58 -2.14 -24.08
CA GLU A 50 -29.39 -2.09 -22.63
C GLU A 50 -29.97 -3.37 -21.99
N VAL A 51 -29.11 -4.36 -21.78
CA VAL A 51 -29.52 -5.70 -21.35
C VAL A 51 -29.77 -5.84 -19.84
N LYS A 52 -29.19 -4.98 -19.00
CA LYS A 52 -29.28 -5.08 -17.53
C LYS A 52 -30.73 -5.02 -17.00
N PRO A 53 -31.59 -4.09 -17.44
CA PRO A 53 -32.97 -4.06 -17.00
C PRO A 53 -33.75 -5.33 -17.39
N ILE A 54 -33.44 -5.92 -18.54
CA ILE A 54 -34.06 -7.18 -19.00
C ILE A 54 -33.63 -8.35 -18.12
N VAL A 55 -32.35 -8.41 -17.72
CA VAL A 55 -31.85 -9.42 -16.78
C VAL A 55 -32.57 -9.35 -15.44
N GLN A 56 -32.85 -8.15 -14.91
CA GLN A 56 -33.61 -7.99 -13.66
C GLN A 56 -35.02 -8.58 -13.79
N VAL A 57 -35.74 -8.29 -14.88
CA VAL A 57 -37.07 -8.88 -15.14
C VAL A 57 -36.99 -10.41 -15.27
N ILE A 58 -35.96 -10.94 -15.93
CA ILE A 58 -35.73 -12.39 -16.03
C ILE A 58 -35.53 -13.00 -14.63
N GLU A 59 -34.69 -12.39 -13.79
CA GLU A 59 -34.44 -12.86 -12.43
C GLU A 59 -35.71 -12.83 -11.58
N ASP A 60 -36.52 -11.78 -11.69
CA ASP A 60 -37.80 -11.67 -10.99
C ASP A 60 -38.73 -12.82 -11.39
N ILE A 61 -38.89 -13.08 -12.69
CA ILE A 61 -39.72 -14.19 -13.18
C ILE A 61 -39.20 -15.54 -12.65
N LEU A 62 -37.89 -15.78 -12.73
CA LEU A 62 -37.29 -17.06 -12.34
C LEU A 62 -37.34 -17.29 -10.83
N ASN A 63 -37.18 -16.25 -10.01
CA ASN A 63 -37.27 -16.33 -8.55
C ASN A 63 -38.70 -16.68 -8.11
N HIS A 64 -39.71 -16.04 -8.69
CA HIS A 64 -41.13 -16.30 -8.38
C HIS A 64 -41.65 -17.63 -8.98
N ALA A 65 -40.95 -18.19 -9.96
CA ALA A 65 -41.24 -19.48 -10.57
C ALA A 65 -40.64 -20.68 -9.79
N THR A 66 -40.12 -20.49 -8.58
CA THR A 66 -39.50 -21.56 -7.78
C THR A 66 -40.56 -22.34 -6.97
N PRO A 67 -40.54 -23.69 -6.97
CA PRO A 67 -41.51 -24.51 -6.26
C PRO A 67 -41.40 -24.43 -4.72
N ALA A 68 -42.41 -23.88 -4.05
CA ALA A 68 -42.71 -24.24 -2.66
C ALA A 68 -43.54 -25.54 -2.64
N ILE A 69 -42.89 -26.68 -2.94
CA ILE A 69 -43.58 -27.99 -2.97
C ILE A 69 -43.83 -28.54 -1.55
N ASP A 70 -43.23 -27.98 -0.50
CA ASP A 70 -43.55 -28.34 0.88
C ASP A 70 -44.55 -27.37 1.52
N GLY A 71 -45.83 -27.71 1.35
CA GLY A 71 -46.89 -27.55 2.35
C GLY A 71 -47.49 -26.16 2.54
N THR A 72 -48.63 -25.88 1.89
CA THR A 72 -49.86 -25.44 2.61
C THR A 72 -51.10 -25.45 1.71
N LEU A 73 -51.92 -26.49 1.89
CA LEU A 73 -53.37 -26.49 1.62
C LEU A 73 -54.15 -25.70 2.69
N TYR A 74 -53.61 -24.59 3.22
CA TYR A 74 -54.33 -23.69 4.13
C TYR A 74 -53.84 -22.26 3.92
N GLY A 75 -54.80 -21.38 3.65
CA GLY A 75 -54.56 -20.03 3.19
C GLY A 75 -53.81 -19.14 4.18
N ASN A 76 -52.89 -18.35 3.62
CA ASN A 76 -52.74 -16.93 3.90
C ASN A 76 -52.13 -16.28 2.63
N PRO A 77 -52.55 -15.05 2.27
CA PRO A 77 -52.00 -14.37 1.10
C PRO A 77 -50.53 -13.99 1.37
N PRO A 78 -49.59 -14.19 0.43
CA PRO A 78 -48.29 -13.56 0.53
C PRO A 78 -48.50 -12.05 0.47
N HIS A 79 -47.92 -11.38 1.46
CA HIS A 79 -47.90 -9.93 1.61
C HIS A 79 -47.42 -9.29 0.31
N LEU A 80 -48.26 -8.45 -0.31
CA LEU A 80 -47.87 -7.58 -1.40
C LEU A 80 -46.87 -6.57 -0.81
N GLU A 81 -45.57 -6.84 -0.90
CA GLU A 81 -44.57 -5.79 -0.67
C GLU A 81 -44.60 -4.85 -1.87
N ALA A 82 -44.88 -3.59 -1.57
CA ALA A 82 -45.07 -2.53 -2.53
C ALA A 82 -43.78 -2.32 -3.34
N LEU A 83 -43.88 -2.54 -4.66
CA LEU A 83 -42.93 -2.05 -5.66
C LEU A 83 -42.97 -0.51 -5.67
N GLU A 84 -42.18 0.11 -4.81
CA GLU A 84 -41.79 1.52 -4.94
C GLU A 84 -40.50 1.61 -5.76
N ASP A 85 -40.62 1.95 -7.05
CA ASP A 85 -39.84 3.03 -7.70
C ASP A 85 -40.43 3.32 -9.10
N ARG A 86 -41.25 4.37 -9.21
CA ARG A 86 -41.95 4.73 -10.47
C ARG A 86 -41.07 5.48 -11.48
N SER A 87 -39.79 5.72 -11.17
CA SER A 87 -38.90 6.53 -12.01
C SER A 87 -38.12 5.72 -13.07
N SER A 88 -37.99 4.40 -12.90
CA SER A 88 -37.24 3.48 -13.77
C SER A 88 -38.13 2.63 -14.71
N GLN A 89 -39.45 2.69 -14.57
CA GLN A 89 -40.39 1.91 -15.41
C GLN A 89 -40.61 2.48 -16.82
N ASP A 90 -40.58 3.81 -17.01
CA ASP A 90 -40.87 4.42 -18.33
C ASP A 90 -39.79 4.08 -19.39
N GLY A 91 -38.51 4.07 -19.00
CA GLY A 91 -37.40 3.70 -19.89
C GLY A 91 -37.37 2.21 -20.20
N LEU A 92 -37.65 1.35 -19.21
CA LEU A 92 -37.77 -0.09 -19.38
C LEU A 92 -38.95 -0.45 -20.30
N HIS A 93 -40.07 0.28 -20.20
CA HIS A 93 -41.25 0.07 -21.04
C HIS A 93 -40.93 0.30 -22.52
N GLY A 94 -40.21 1.37 -22.87
CA GLY A 94 -39.81 1.66 -24.24
C GLY A 94 -38.86 0.59 -24.83
N ILE A 95 -37.87 0.14 -24.06
CA ILE A 95 -36.93 -0.93 -24.48
C ILE A 95 -37.68 -2.25 -24.71
N LEU A 96 -38.58 -2.61 -23.80
CA LEU A 96 -39.36 -3.84 -23.92
C LEU A 96 -40.38 -3.77 -25.06
N GLU A 97 -40.96 -2.61 -25.36
CA GLU A 97 -41.89 -2.44 -26.49
C GLU A 97 -41.21 -2.73 -27.84
N GLU A 98 -39.98 -2.23 -28.05
CA GLU A 98 -39.20 -2.50 -29.26
C GLU A 98 -38.76 -3.96 -29.37
N LEU A 99 -38.49 -4.62 -28.25
CA LEU A 99 -37.98 -5.99 -28.20
C LEU A 99 -39.08 -7.05 -28.05
N ALA A 100 -40.30 -6.67 -27.67
CA ALA A 100 -41.42 -7.58 -27.38
C ALA A 100 -41.72 -8.52 -28.54
N TYR A 101 -41.76 -8.00 -29.78
CA TYR A 101 -41.97 -8.82 -30.97
C TYR A 101 -40.85 -9.86 -31.15
N THR A 102 -39.60 -9.47 -30.88
CA THR A 102 -38.44 -10.37 -30.99
C THR A 102 -38.49 -11.46 -29.92
N ILE A 103 -38.76 -11.08 -28.66
CA ILE A 103 -38.90 -12.00 -27.53
C ILE A 103 -40.06 -12.99 -27.78
N GLN A 104 -41.21 -12.50 -28.24
CA GLN A 104 -42.36 -13.33 -28.57
C GLN A 104 -42.04 -14.32 -29.69
N LYS A 105 -41.38 -13.85 -30.76
CA LYS A 105 -40.98 -14.71 -31.89
C LYS A 105 -40.02 -15.82 -31.44
N LEU A 106 -39.06 -15.49 -30.58
CA LEU A 106 -38.15 -16.48 -29.98
C LEU A 106 -38.89 -17.46 -29.06
N SER A 107 -39.81 -16.97 -28.23
CA SER A 107 -40.65 -17.80 -27.36
C SER A 107 -41.46 -18.82 -28.16
N CYS A 108 -42.03 -18.38 -29.30
CA CYS A 108 -42.71 -19.27 -30.24
C CYS A 108 -41.75 -20.29 -30.87
N GLU A 109 -40.56 -19.87 -31.31
CA GLU A 109 -39.58 -20.80 -31.90
C GLU A 109 -39.13 -21.87 -30.89
N LEU A 110 -38.85 -21.46 -29.65
CA LEU A 110 -38.51 -22.36 -28.54
C LEU A 110 -39.66 -23.33 -28.22
N SER A 111 -40.92 -22.87 -28.28
CA SER A 111 -42.09 -23.71 -28.01
C SER A 111 -42.43 -24.67 -29.15
N CYS A 112 -42.38 -24.20 -30.40
CA CYS A 112 -42.82 -24.97 -31.56
C CYS A 112 -41.81 -26.03 -32.00
N LYS A 113 -40.51 -25.72 -32.02
CA LYS A 113 -39.48 -26.65 -32.52
C LYS A 113 -39.04 -27.71 -31.51
N CYS A 114 -39.29 -27.48 -30.22
CA CYS A 114 -38.94 -28.41 -29.15
C CYS A 114 -40.03 -29.48 -28.89
N SER A 115 -41.20 -29.39 -29.54
CA SER A 115 -42.33 -30.32 -29.36
C SER A 115 -42.25 -31.62 -30.19
N GLY A 116 -41.28 -31.74 -31.11
CA GLY A 116 -41.23 -32.83 -32.11
C GLY A 116 -39.97 -33.69 -32.11
N GLY A 117 -39.18 -33.72 -31.02
CA GLY A 117 -37.92 -34.46 -30.97
C GLY A 117 -36.84 -33.94 -31.95
N GLY A 118 -36.92 -32.67 -32.35
CA GLY A 118 -36.00 -32.06 -33.30
C GLY A 118 -34.58 -31.96 -32.77
N ASP A 119 -33.60 -31.93 -33.69
CA ASP A 119 -32.19 -31.68 -33.35
C ASP A 119 -32.06 -30.32 -32.68
N ALA A 120 -31.79 -30.30 -31.37
CA ALA A 120 -31.68 -29.06 -30.63
C ALA A 120 -30.44 -28.23 -31.02
N HIS A 121 -29.52 -28.76 -31.85
CA HIS A 121 -28.44 -27.95 -32.44
C HIS A 121 -29.03 -27.08 -33.56
N ALA A 122 -29.86 -27.66 -34.43
CA ALA A 122 -30.63 -26.91 -35.43
C ALA A 122 -31.50 -25.81 -34.80
N THR A 123 -32.20 -26.09 -33.69
CA THR A 123 -32.98 -25.06 -32.97
C THR A 123 -32.08 -23.96 -32.40
N THR A 124 -30.93 -24.32 -31.83
CA THR A 124 -29.95 -23.35 -31.33
C THR A 124 -29.43 -22.44 -32.46
N MET A 125 -29.13 -23.02 -33.63
CA MET A 125 -28.69 -22.25 -34.80
C MET A 125 -29.81 -21.36 -35.36
N ALA A 126 -31.07 -21.80 -35.32
CA ALA A 126 -32.21 -20.97 -35.70
C ALA A 126 -32.33 -19.72 -34.82
N VAL A 127 -32.17 -19.87 -33.49
CA VAL A 127 -32.12 -18.75 -32.55
C VAL A 127 -30.98 -17.79 -32.88
N PHE A 128 -29.77 -18.29 -33.15
CA PHE A 128 -28.64 -17.44 -33.54
C PHE A 128 -28.88 -16.66 -34.84
N ASN A 129 -29.52 -17.28 -35.84
CA ASN A 129 -29.86 -16.61 -37.09
C ASN A 129 -30.92 -15.52 -36.89
N MET A 130 -31.93 -15.77 -36.05
CA MET A 130 -32.94 -14.75 -35.69
C MET A 130 -32.32 -13.55 -34.98
N LEU A 131 -31.26 -13.77 -34.21
CA LEU A 131 -30.56 -12.75 -33.44
C LEU A 131 -29.23 -12.30 -34.07
N SER A 132 -29.02 -12.56 -35.36
CA SER A 132 -27.75 -12.35 -36.07
C SER A 132 -27.18 -10.93 -35.92
N HIS A 133 -28.06 -9.92 -35.95
CA HIS A 133 -27.75 -8.50 -35.83
C HIS A 133 -27.43 -8.00 -34.42
N TYR A 134 -27.70 -8.81 -33.39
CA TYR A 134 -27.43 -8.44 -32.00
C TYR A 134 -26.01 -8.81 -31.56
N SER A 135 -25.50 -8.08 -30.57
CA SER A 135 -24.27 -8.42 -29.85
C SER A 135 -24.42 -9.72 -29.04
N TRP A 136 -23.32 -10.37 -28.67
CA TRP A 136 -23.37 -11.68 -27.98
C TRP A 136 -24.10 -11.66 -26.64
N ASP A 137 -23.94 -10.60 -25.85
CA ASP A 137 -24.69 -10.36 -24.62
C ASP A 137 -26.20 -10.26 -24.89
N ALA A 138 -26.61 -9.45 -25.87
CA ALA A 138 -28.01 -9.29 -26.25
C ALA A 138 -28.62 -10.59 -26.79
N LYS A 139 -27.87 -11.37 -27.58
CA LYS A 139 -28.31 -12.69 -28.07
C LYS A 139 -28.70 -13.62 -26.92
N VAL A 140 -27.85 -13.69 -25.91
CA VAL A 140 -28.06 -14.57 -24.74
C VAL A 140 -29.21 -14.04 -23.88
N VAL A 141 -29.25 -12.73 -23.61
CA VAL A 141 -30.29 -12.12 -22.76
C VAL A 141 -31.67 -12.21 -23.41
N LEU A 142 -31.81 -11.94 -24.71
CA LEU A 142 -33.08 -12.08 -25.43
C LEU A 142 -33.57 -13.53 -25.48
N SER A 143 -32.65 -14.48 -25.63
CA SER A 143 -32.97 -15.91 -25.56
C SER A 143 -33.44 -16.33 -24.16
N LEU A 144 -32.79 -15.80 -23.11
CA LEU A 144 -33.19 -16.04 -21.73
C LEU A 144 -34.54 -15.38 -21.41
N ALA A 145 -34.80 -14.18 -21.92
CA ALA A 145 -36.09 -13.50 -21.77
C ALA A 145 -37.23 -14.31 -22.38
N ALA A 146 -37.04 -14.80 -23.60
CA ALA A 146 -38.01 -15.64 -24.29
C ALA A 146 -38.29 -16.94 -23.53
N PHE A 147 -37.25 -17.56 -22.96
CA PHE A 147 -37.41 -18.73 -22.11
C PHE A 147 -38.09 -18.42 -20.79
N ALA A 148 -37.69 -17.33 -20.11
CA ALA A 148 -38.27 -16.90 -18.84
C ALA A 148 -39.77 -16.62 -19.00
N ALA A 149 -40.21 -16.02 -20.10
CA ALA A 149 -41.62 -15.84 -20.41
C ALA A 149 -42.36 -17.19 -20.47
N ASN A 150 -41.84 -18.17 -21.24
CA ASN A 150 -42.43 -19.50 -21.35
C ASN A 150 -42.45 -20.25 -20.00
N TYR A 151 -41.36 -20.15 -19.24
CA TYR A 151 -41.20 -20.80 -17.94
C TYR A 151 -42.11 -20.18 -16.88
N GLY A 152 -42.21 -18.85 -16.86
CA GLY A 152 -43.09 -18.09 -15.98
C GLY A 152 -44.56 -18.39 -16.26
N GLU A 153 -44.98 -18.43 -17.53
CA GLU A 153 -46.34 -18.83 -17.90
C GLU A 153 -46.69 -20.24 -17.43
N PHE A 154 -45.74 -21.19 -17.56
CA PHE A 154 -45.92 -22.56 -17.09
C PHE A 154 -46.14 -22.61 -15.57
N TRP A 155 -45.27 -21.96 -14.79
CA TRP A 155 -45.38 -21.97 -13.33
C TRP A 155 -46.56 -21.16 -12.80
N LEU A 156 -46.93 -20.06 -13.46
CA LEU A 156 -48.09 -19.25 -13.09
C LEU A 156 -49.39 -20.07 -13.17
N VAL A 157 -49.54 -20.89 -14.22
CA VAL A 157 -50.70 -21.78 -14.38
C VAL A 157 -50.71 -22.87 -13.30
N ILE A 158 -49.55 -23.43 -12.96
CA ILE A 158 -49.43 -24.46 -11.91
C ILE A 158 -49.75 -23.88 -10.52
N GLN A 159 -49.18 -22.72 -10.17
CA GLN A 159 -49.38 -22.07 -8.87
C GLN A 159 -50.84 -21.66 -8.64
N LEU A 160 -51.52 -21.20 -9.70
CA LEU A 160 -52.91 -20.75 -9.62
C LEU A 160 -53.95 -21.86 -9.88
N TYR A 161 -53.52 -23.09 -10.16
CA TYR A 161 -54.41 -24.20 -10.53
C TYR A 161 -55.53 -24.46 -9.51
N ALA A 162 -55.21 -24.39 -8.21
CA ALA A 162 -56.14 -24.69 -7.13
C ALA A 162 -57.12 -23.54 -6.83
N THR A 163 -56.76 -22.29 -7.17
CA THR A 163 -57.46 -21.09 -6.70
C THR A 163 -58.15 -20.31 -7.82
N ASN A 164 -57.71 -20.47 -9.08
CA ASN A 164 -58.20 -19.69 -10.21
C ASN A 164 -58.87 -20.58 -11.28
N PRO A 165 -60.17 -20.38 -11.58
CA PRO A 165 -60.89 -21.19 -12.55
C PRO A 165 -60.34 -21.06 -13.99
N LEU A 166 -59.78 -19.91 -14.38
CA LEU A 166 -59.13 -19.74 -15.68
C LEU A 166 -57.85 -20.59 -15.76
N ALA A 167 -57.02 -20.54 -14.72
CA ALA A 167 -55.80 -21.36 -14.64
C ALA A 167 -56.15 -22.85 -14.70
N LYS A 168 -57.22 -23.28 -14.02
CA LYS A 168 -57.74 -24.66 -14.09
C LYS A 168 -58.13 -25.08 -15.51
N SER A 169 -58.87 -24.24 -16.24
CA SER A 169 -59.24 -24.53 -17.63
C SER A 169 -58.03 -24.57 -18.57
N VAL A 170 -57.07 -23.65 -18.42
CA VAL A 170 -55.83 -23.64 -19.21
C VAL A 170 -54.97 -24.87 -18.90
N ALA A 171 -54.87 -25.26 -17.63
CA ALA A 171 -54.13 -26.45 -17.20
C ALA A 171 -54.71 -27.74 -17.79
N LEU A 172 -56.03 -27.86 -17.88
CA LEU A 172 -56.69 -29.02 -18.52
C LEU A 172 -56.33 -29.13 -20.00
N LEU A 173 -56.31 -28.00 -20.73
CA LEU A 173 -55.93 -27.99 -22.15
C LEU A 173 -54.43 -28.27 -22.35
N LYS A 174 -53.59 -27.85 -21.41
CA LYS A 174 -52.15 -28.14 -21.38
C LYS A 174 -51.80 -29.50 -20.74
N GLN A 175 -52.79 -30.34 -20.40
CA GLN A 175 -52.60 -31.64 -19.75
C GLN A 175 -51.71 -31.62 -18.48
N LEU A 176 -51.73 -30.51 -17.73
CA LEU A 176 -50.93 -30.32 -16.50
C LEU A 176 -51.40 -31.09 -15.23
N PRO A 177 -52.65 -31.59 -15.08
CA PRO A 177 -53.08 -32.27 -13.85
C PRO A 177 -52.22 -33.47 -13.43
N ASP A 178 -51.73 -34.25 -14.39
CA ASP A 178 -50.90 -35.44 -14.13
C ASP A 178 -49.53 -35.05 -13.52
N ILE A 179 -49.00 -33.86 -13.86
CA ILE A 179 -47.76 -33.30 -13.32
C ILE A 179 -47.92 -32.91 -11.85
N ILE A 180 -49.10 -32.39 -11.49
CA ILE A 180 -49.44 -31.96 -10.13
C ILE A 180 -49.59 -33.18 -9.20
N GLU A 181 -50.17 -34.28 -9.70
CA GLU A 181 -50.29 -35.54 -8.94
C GLU A 181 -48.95 -36.28 -8.77
N HIS A 182 -48.03 -36.17 -9.73
CA HIS A 182 -46.72 -36.83 -9.71
C HIS A 182 -45.55 -35.91 -9.30
N GLY A 183 -45.83 -34.74 -8.70
CA GLY A 183 -44.83 -33.69 -8.42
C GLY A 183 -43.59 -34.17 -7.65
N ASN A 184 -43.76 -35.10 -6.70
CA ASN A 184 -42.64 -35.68 -5.94
C ASN A 184 -41.68 -36.52 -6.81
N SER A 185 -42.17 -37.16 -7.86
CA SER A 185 -41.36 -37.93 -8.80
C SER A 185 -40.63 -37.05 -9.82
N LEU A 186 -41.08 -35.81 -10.02
CA LEU A 186 -40.53 -34.84 -10.98
C LEU A 186 -39.59 -33.82 -10.35
N LYS A 187 -39.49 -33.80 -9.01
CA LYS A 187 -38.62 -32.90 -8.24
C LYS A 187 -37.18 -32.87 -8.75
N SER A 188 -36.58 -34.03 -9.00
CA SER A 188 -35.20 -34.13 -9.49
C SER A 188 -34.97 -33.50 -10.86
N ARG A 189 -36.01 -33.44 -11.73
CA ARG A 189 -35.94 -32.77 -13.04
C ARG A 189 -36.05 -31.26 -12.89
N PHE A 190 -36.98 -30.79 -12.06
CA PHE A 190 -37.10 -29.37 -11.75
C PHE A 190 -35.82 -28.85 -11.08
N ASP A 191 -35.20 -29.65 -10.20
CA ASP A 191 -33.92 -29.32 -9.58
C ASP A 191 -32.80 -29.23 -10.64
N ALA A 192 -32.73 -30.16 -11.60
CA ALA A 192 -31.76 -30.13 -12.69
C ALA A 192 -31.94 -28.91 -13.62
N VAL A 193 -33.19 -28.59 -13.98
CA VAL A 193 -33.54 -27.40 -14.77
C VAL A 193 -33.19 -26.13 -14.00
N THR A 194 -33.56 -26.03 -12.73
CA THR A 194 -33.26 -24.87 -11.86
C THR A 194 -31.75 -24.67 -11.73
N LYS A 195 -30.98 -25.76 -11.55
CA LYS A 195 -29.52 -25.72 -11.52
C LYS A 195 -28.95 -25.19 -12.83
N LEU A 196 -29.41 -25.69 -13.97
CA LEU A 196 -28.94 -25.23 -15.28
C LEU A 196 -29.31 -23.77 -15.53
N ILE A 197 -30.54 -23.34 -15.19
CA ILE A 197 -30.99 -21.94 -15.28
C ILE A 197 -30.06 -21.02 -14.49
N LYS A 198 -29.73 -21.37 -13.24
CA LYS A 198 -28.84 -20.58 -12.40
C LYS A 198 -27.47 -20.41 -13.05
N VAL A 199 -26.87 -21.50 -13.52
CA VAL A 199 -25.56 -21.46 -14.16
C VAL A 199 -25.58 -20.68 -15.48
N MET A 200 -26.67 -20.75 -16.26
CA MET A 200 -26.86 -19.96 -17.47
C MET A 200 -26.97 -18.46 -17.19
N LEU A 201 -27.69 -18.08 -16.12
CA LEU A 201 -27.74 -16.69 -15.64
C LEU A 201 -26.35 -16.20 -15.23
N ASP A 202 -25.60 -17.00 -14.49
CA ASP A 202 -24.25 -16.67 -14.04
C ASP A 202 -23.31 -16.41 -15.23
N VAL A 203 -23.30 -17.29 -16.24
CA VAL A 203 -22.55 -17.07 -17.50
C VAL A 203 -23.01 -15.80 -18.22
N THR A 204 -24.31 -15.55 -18.26
CA THR A 204 -24.87 -14.35 -18.93
C THR A 204 -24.37 -13.08 -18.26
N LYS A 205 -24.37 -13.03 -16.92
CA LYS A 205 -23.81 -11.92 -16.16
C LYS A 205 -22.33 -11.73 -16.42
N SER A 206 -21.54 -12.82 -16.50
CA SER A 206 -20.12 -12.71 -16.86
C SER A 206 -19.92 -12.11 -18.26
N ILE A 207 -20.71 -12.53 -19.26
CA ILE A 207 -20.63 -11.98 -20.62
C ILE A 207 -20.95 -10.47 -20.63
N ILE A 208 -21.95 -10.05 -19.86
CA ILE A 208 -22.31 -8.63 -19.71
C ILE A 208 -21.16 -7.85 -19.06
N GLU A 209 -20.59 -8.37 -17.97
CA GLU A 209 -19.46 -7.73 -17.28
C GLU A 209 -18.25 -7.55 -18.20
N PHE A 210 -17.94 -8.52 -19.06
CA PHE A 210 -16.87 -8.40 -20.06
C PHE A 210 -17.10 -7.25 -21.05
N LYS A 211 -18.34 -7.06 -21.51
CA LYS A 211 -18.66 -5.98 -22.45
C LYS A 211 -18.52 -4.60 -21.79
N GLU A 212 -18.74 -4.51 -20.48
CA GLU A 212 -18.67 -3.27 -19.71
C GLU A 212 -17.26 -2.90 -19.23
N LEU A 213 -16.26 -3.74 -19.50
CA LEU A 213 -14.89 -3.44 -19.12
C LEU A 213 -14.40 -2.13 -19.78
N PRO A 214 -13.73 -1.23 -19.03
CA PRO A 214 -13.28 0.07 -19.55
C PRO A 214 -12.32 -0.04 -20.74
N SER A 215 -12.80 0.32 -21.93
CA SER A 215 -12.02 0.27 -23.18
C SER A 215 -10.79 1.17 -23.22
N LEU A 216 -10.73 2.19 -22.35
CA LEU A 216 -9.56 3.05 -22.17
C LEU A 216 -8.33 2.26 -21.68
N TYR A 217 -8.55 1.31 -20.78
CA TYR A 217 -7.46 0.57 -20.14
C TYR A 217 -7.23 -0.79 -20.79
N ILE A 218 -8.25 -1.41 -21.37
CA ILE A 218 -8.10 -2.72 -22.03
C ILE A 218 -8.58 -2.68 -23.48
N SER A 219 -7.70 -3.04 -24.41
CA SER A 219 -8.03 -3.08 -25.84
C SER A 219 -8.61 -4.45 -26.20
N PRO A 220 -9.69 -4.52 -27.01
CA PRO A 220 -10.29 -5.79 -27.44
C PRO A 220 -9.33 -6.67 -28.25
N ASP A 221 -8.33 -6.08 -28.89
CA ASP A 221 -7.42 -6.78 -29.81
C ASP A 221 -6.18 -7.36 -29.12
N MET A 222 -5.93 -7.00 -27.85
CA MET A 222 -4.74 -7.41 -27.11
C MET A 222 -5.08 -8.37 -25.96
N PRO A 223 -4.22 -9.37 -25.66
CA PRO A 223 -4.37 -10.18 -24.46
C PRO A 223 -4.31 -9.31 -23.20
N PRO A 224 -5.10 -9.59 -22.14
CA PRO A 224 -5.94 -10.78 -21.95
C PRO A 224 -7.33 -10.74 -22.62
N MET A 225 -7.74 -9.59 -23.17
CA MET A 225 -9.09 -9.40 -23.72
C MET A 225 -9.32 -10.20 -25.00
N SER A 226 -8.38 -10.23 -25.94
CA SER A 226 -8.55 -10.95 -27.20
C SER A 226 -8.69 -12.47 -27.00
N SER A 227 -7.91 -13.06 -26.08
CA SER A 227 -8.06 -14.45 -25.65
C SER A 227 -9.43 -14.73 -25.06
N THR A 228 -9.97 -13.77 -24.29
CA THR A 228 -11.27 -13.92 -23.64
C THR A 228 -12.43 -13.77 -24.62
N MET A 229 -12.35 -12.79 -25.52
CA MET A 229 -13.34 -12.57 -26.58
C MET A 229 -13.49 -13.79 -27.49
N ALA A 230 -12.45 -14.61 -27.66
CA ALA A 230 -12.52 -15.88 -28.39
C ALA A 230 -13.44 -16.93 -27.71
N HIS A 231 -13.64 -16.83 -26.39
CA HIS A 231 -14.48 -17.76 -25.62
C HIS A 231 -15.94 -17.30 -25.51
N ILE A 232 -16.24 -16.02 -25.74
CA ILE A 232 -17.61 -15.46 -25.63
C ILE A 232 -18.60 -16.16 -26.60
N PRO A 233 -18.29 -16.41 -27.88
CA PRO A 233 -19.20 -17.15 -28.76
C PRO A 233 -19.49 -18.57 -28.25
N THR A 234 -18.49 -19.23 -27.68
CA THR A 234 -18.64 -20.58 -27.10
C THR A 234 -19.58 -20.54 -25.90
N ALA A 235 -19.39 -19.57 -25.02
CA ALA A 235 -20.26 -19.36 -23.87
C ALA A 235 -21.70 -19.07 -24.30
N ALA A 236 -21.90 -18.15 -25.24
CA ALA A 236 -23.22 -17.82 -25.77
C ALA A 236 -23.92 -19.04 -26.38
N TYR A 237 -23.18 -19.87 -27.13
CA TYR A 237 -23.73 -21.10 -27.71
C TYR A 237 -24.19 -22.10 -26.65
N TRP A 238 -23.33 -22.43 -25.68
CA TRP A 238 -23.69 -23.41 -24.64
C TRP A 238 -24.80 -22.90 -23.72
N THR A 239 -24.88 -21.59 -23.48
CA THR A 239 -26.00 -20.98 -22.77
C THR A 239 -27.30 -21.08 -23.55
N ILE A 240 -27.34 -20.66 -24.82
CA ILE A 240 -28.57 -20.78 -25.65
C ILE A 240 -28.94 -22.25 -25.83
N ARG A 241 -27.97 -23.14 -25.97
CA ARG A 241 -28.25 -24.57 -26.05
C ARG A 241 -28.85 -25.13 -24.77
N GLY A 242 -28.40 -24.63 -23.61
CA GLY A 242 -29.02 -24.88 -22.30
C GLY A 242 -30.47 -24.41 -22.25
N ILE A 243 -30.75 -23.23 -22.80
CA ILE A 243 -32.11 -22.69 -22.88
C ILE A 243 -33.01 -23.61 -23.71
N VAL A 244 -32.55 -24.05 -24.88
CA VAL A 244 -33.30 -25.00 -25.73
C VAL A 244 -33.55 -26.32 -25.00
N ALA A 245 -32.56 -26.83 -24.26
CA ALA A 245 -32.69 -28.06 -23.48
C ALA A 245 -33.73 -27.91 -22.34
N CYS A 246 -33.68 -26.81 -21.58
CA CYS A 246 -34.68 -26.51 -20.55
C CYS A 246 -36.09 -26.35 -21.15
N ALA A 247 -36.22 -25.63 -22.27
CA ALA A 247 -37.50 -25.46 -22.96
C ALA A 247 -38.09 -26.81 -23.41
N SER A 248 -37.26 -27.67 -24.02
CA SER A 248 -37.65 -29.02 -24.45
C SER A 248 -38.13 -29.87 -23.28
N GLN A 249 -37.49 -29.77 -22.12
CA GLN A 249 -37.87 -30.49 -20.91
C GLN A 249 -39.21 -30.03 -20.36
N ILE A 250 -39.48 -28.73 -20.34
CA ILE A 250 -40.80 -28.19 -19.92
C ILE A 250 -41.91 -28.62 -20.88
N ILE A 251 -41.64 -28.62 -22.19
CA ILE A 251 -42.63 -29.01 -23.21
C ILE A 251 -42.89 -30.52 -23.17
N SER A 252 -41.87 -31.34 -22.94
CA SER A 252 -42.01 -32.79 -22.76
C SER A 252 -42.98 -33.12 -21.61
N LEU A 253 -42.91 -32.35 -20.52
CA LEU A 253 -43.84 -32.48 -19.38
C LEU A 253 -45.30 -32.16 -19.75
N ILE A 254 -45.54 -31.25 -20.70
CA ILE A 254 -46.87 -30.82 -21.16
C ILE A 254 -47.50 -31.84 -22.14
N GLY A 255 -46.70 -32.75 -22.73
CA GLY A 255 -47.13 -33.55 -23.89
C GLY A 255 -47.18 -35.08 -23.73
N THR A 256 -46.71 -35.69 -22.64
CA THR A 256 -46.59 -37.17 -22.56
C THR A 256 -47.15 -37.77 -21.26
N SER A 257 -48.25 -38.52 -21.38
CA SER A 257 -48.83 -39.34 -20.31
C SER A 257 -48.43 -40.82 -20.35
N ASN A 258 -47.49 -41.27 -21.21
CA ASN A 258 -47.26 -42.72 -21.33
C ASN A 258 -45.89 -43.27 -21.81
N GLU A 259 -44.73 -42.67 -21.45
CA GLU A 259 -43.43 -43.35 -21.64
C GLU A 259 -42.50 -43.20 -20.43
N TYR A 260 -42.65 -44.08 -19.44
CA TYR A 260 -41.84 -44.14 -18.20
C TYR A 260 -40.34 -44.48 -18.41
N THR A 261 -39.90 -44.73 -19.66
CA THR A 261 -38.58 -45.33 -19.97
C THR A 261 -37.54 -44.33 -20.53
N SER A 262 -37.92 -43.11 -20.94
CA SER A 262 -37.00 -42.05 -21.46
C SER A 262 -36.41 -41.14 -20.35
N TRP A 263 -36.52 -41.55 -19.08
CA TRP A 263 -36.51 -40.60 -17.96
C TRP A 263 -35.16 -40.35 -17.28
N THR A 264 -34.27 -41.34 -17.33
CA THR A 264 -32.93 -41.26 -16.73
C THR A 264 -31.92 -40.62 -17.68
N THR A 265 -32.09 -40.81 -19.00
CA THR A 265 -31.22 -40.26 -20.05
C THR A 265 -31.35 -38.74 -20.13
N GLU A 266 -32.57 -38.22 -20.13
CA GLU A 266 -32.88 -36.78 -20.26
C GLU A 266 -32.41 -35.93 -19.06
N SER A 267 -32.53 -36.45 -17.83
CA SER A 267 -32.03 -35.76 -16.62
C SER A 267 -30.49 -35.77 -16.54
N TRP A 268 -29.86 -36.83 -17.06
CA TRP A 268 -28.40 -36.91 -17.15
C TRP A 268 -27.85 -35.91 -18.17
N GLU A 269 -28.51 -35.73 -19.31
CA GLU A 269 -28.14 -34.72 -20.33
C GLU A 269 -28.17 -33.29 -19.79
N LEU A 270 -29.22 -32.90 -19.06
CA LEU A 270 -29.28 -31.58 -18.39
C LEU A 270 -28.15 -31.40 -17.38
N SER A 271 -27.82 -32.45 -16.62
CA SER A 271 -26.75 -32.42 -15.63
C SER A 271 -25.36 -32.29 -16.27
N THR A 272 -25.12 -32.99 -17.38
CA THR A 272 -23.90 -32.85 -18.19
C THR A 272 -23.78 -31.45 -18.78
N LEU A 273 -24.88 -30.91 -19.29
CA LEU A 273 -24.92 -29.54 -19.82
C LEU A 273 -24.68 -28.50 -18.72
N ALA A 274 -25.28 -28.68 -17.55
CA ALA A 274 -25.02 -27.84 -16.39
C ALA A 274 -23.54 -27.85 -16.01
N HIS A 275 -22.90 -29.03 -15.96
CA HIS A 275 -21.46 -29.12 -15.70
C HIS A 275 -20.63 -28.44 -16.80
N LYS A 276 -21.02 -28.55 -18.07
CA LYS A 276 -20.33 -27.88 -19.19
C LYS A 276 -20.42 -26.36 -19.08
N VAL A 277 -21.62 -25.81 -18.83
CA VAL A 277 -21.83 -24.37 -18.67
C VAL A 277 -21.15 -23.87 -17.39
N SER A 278 -21.13 -24.66 -16.30
CA SER A 278 -20.39 -24.31 -15.08
C SER A 278 -18.89 -24.22 -15.32
N SER A 279 -18.31 -25.16 -16.06
CA SER A 279 -16.88 -25.09 -16.43
C SER A 279 -16.56 -23.87 -17.28
N ILE A 280 -17.48 -23.44 -18.16
CA ILE A 280 -17.34 -22.20 -18.93
C ILE A 280 -17.41 -20.99 -18.00
N HIS A 281 -18.36 -20.96 -17.06
CA HIS A 281 -18.50 -19.90 -16.07
C HIS A 281 -17.23 -19.72 -15.24
N GLU A 282 -16.67 -20.82 -14.70
CA GLU A 282 -15.42 -20.79 -13.93
C GLU A 282 -14.26 -20.22 -14.75
N HIS A 283 -14.14 -20.61 -16.02
CA HIS A 283 -13.13 -20.06 -16.93
C HIS A 283 -13.34 -18.57 -17.20
N LEU A 284 -14.58 -18.13 -17.43
CA LEU A 284 -14.92 -16.73 -17.64
C LEU A 284 -14.60 -15.88 -16.40
N ILE A 285 -14.92 -16.35 -15.19
CA ILE A 285 -14.55 -15.66 -13.94
C ILE A 285 -13.02 -15.53 -13.83
N GLN A 286 -12.26 -16.59 -14.11
CA GLN A 286 -10.81 -16.52 -14.07
C GLN A 286 -10.26 -15.49 -15.06
N GLN A 287 -10.82 -15.41 -16.27
CA GLN A 287 -10.45 -14.39 -17.24
C GLN A 287 -10.87 -12.97 -16.80
N LEU A 288 -12.02 -12.80 -16.15
CA LEU A 288 -12.45 -11.50 -15.58
C LEU A 288 -11.44 -11.01 -14.54
N ILE A 289 -11.00 -11.89 -13.64
CA ILE A 289 -10.00 -11.57 -12.63
C ILE A 289 -8.69 -11.09 -13.28
N ILE A 290 -8.23 -11.79 -14.32
CA ILE A 290 -7.01 -11.40 -15.06
C ILE A 290 -7.20 -10.05 -15.77
N CYS A 291 -8.37 -9.80 -16.37
CA CYS A 291 -8.67 -8.53 -17.03
C CYS A 291 -8.70 -7.36 -16.04
N HIS A 292 -9.39 -7.52 -14.90
CA HIS A 292 -9.43 -6.51 -13.84
C HIS A 292 -8.04 -6.22 -13.27
N GLN A 293 -7.21 -7.26 -13.08
CA GLN A 293 -5.82 -7.09 -12.66
C GLN A 293 -5.03 -6.27 -13.69
N HIS A 294 -5.13 -6.60 -14.98
CA HIS A 294 -4.46 -5.86 -16.04
C HIS A 294 -4.90 -4.39 -16.12
N ILE A 295 -6.20 -4.13 -15.98
CA ILE A 295 -6.76 -2.78 -15.95
C ILE A 295 -6.18 -1.97 -14.78
N GLU A 296 -6.15 -2.56 -13.59
CA GLU A 296 -5.61 -1.90 -12.40
C GLU A 296 -4.10 -1.63 -12.55
N GLU A 297 -3.33 -2.60 -13.06
CA GLU A 297 -1.89 -2.42 -13.36
C GLU A 297 -1.66 -1.27 -14.35
N LYS A 298 -2.43 -1.19 -15.44
CA LYS A 298 -2.30 -0.12 -16.42
C LYS A 298 -2.70 1.24 -15.86
N LYS A 299 -3.78 1.29 -15.09
CA LYS A 299 -4.22 2.51 -14.40
C LYS A 299 -3.15 3.03 -13.43
N GLN A 300 -2.53 2.13 -12.65
CA GLN A 300 -1.43 2.47 -11.77
C GLN A 300 -0.21 2.96 -12.54
N PHE A 301 0.13 2.33 -13.67
CA PHE A 301 1.22 2.76 -14.54
C PHE A 301 0.99 4.15 -15.13
N GLU A 302 -0.23 4.44 -15.60
CA GLU A 302 -0.60 5.76 -16.12
C GLU A 302 -0.59 6.84 -15.03
N SER A 303 -1.12 6.54 -13.85
CA SER A 303 -1.07 7.45 -12.69
C SER A 303 0.38 7.75 -12.27
N TYR A 304 1.25 6.73 -12.24
CA TYR A 304 2.68 6.90 -11.96
C TYR A 304 3.37 7.79 -13.01
N ASN A 305 3.17 7.51 -14.30
CA ASN A 305 3.77 8.32 -15.36
C ASN A 305 3.24 9.75 -15.37
N ASN A 306 1.98 9.96 -15.01
CA ASN A 306 1.41 11.30 -14.84
C ASN A 306 2.10 12.05 -13.69
N LEU A 307 2.40 11.39 -12.57
CA LEU A 307 3.19 11.98 -11.47
C LEU A 307 4.58 12.40 -11.95
N VAL A 308 5.32 11.51 -12.63
CA VAL A 308 6.65 11.82 -13.18
C VAL A 308 6.59 13.06 -14.07
N ARG A 309 5.67 13.09 -15.05
CA ARG A 309 5.49 14.23 -15.95
C ARG A 309 5.16 15.51 -15.22
N ILE A 310 4.27 15.45 -14.22
CA ILE A 310 3.87 16.63 -13.46
C ILE A 310 5.05 17.19 -12.68
N PHE A 311 5.90 16.38 -12.06
CA PHE A 311 7.07 16.91 -11.34
C PHE A 311 8.18 17.45 -12.26
N GLU A 312 8.23 17.04 -13.53
CA GLU A 312 9.19 17.56 -14.52
C GLU A 312 8.74 18.88 -15.18
N MET A 313 7.43 19.12 -15.24
CA MET A 313 6.87 20.32 -15.87
C MET A 313 6.90 21.54 -14.93
N PRO A 314 7.13 22.76 -15.45
CA PRO A 314 6.94 23.98 -14.67
C PRO A 314 5.45 24.27 -14.48
N HIS A 315 5.06 24.78 -13.31
CA HIS A 315 3.69 25.17 -12.98
C HIS A 315 3.61 26.62 -12.50
N LEU A 316 2.42 27.22 -12.62
CA LEU A 316 2.15 28.57 -12.10
C LEU A 316 2.07 28.61 -10.57
N ASP A 317 1.57 27.53 -9.97
CA ASP A 317 1.53 27.30 -8.53
C ASP A 317 1.61 25.79 -8.23
N ASN A 318 1.77 25.46 -6.96
CA ASN A 318 1.90 24.10 -6.45
C ASN A 318 0.60 23.25 -6.48
N GLN A 319 -0.55 23.79 -6.92
CA GLN A 319 -1.84 23.09 -6.75
C GLN A 319 -1.97 21.84 -7.60
N LYS A 320 -1.53 21.89 -8.87
CA LYS A 320 -1.61 20.73 -9.75
C LYS A 320 -0.81 19.56 -9.19
N VAL A 321 0.40 19.85 -8.72
CA VAL A 321 1.31 18.87 -8.08
C VAL A 321 0.68 18.29 -6.82
N LEU A 322 0.22 19.14 -5.90
CA LEU A 322 -0.34 18.69 -4.62
C LEU A 322 -1.64 17.91 -4.80
N LYS A 323 -2.53 18.32 -5.71
CA LYS A 323 -3.77 17.57 -6.01
C LYS A 323 -3.44 16.19 -6.60
N THR A 324 -2.51 16.09 -7.55
CA THR A 324 -2.13 14.76 -8.09
C THR A 324 -1.43 13.88 -7.05
N LEU A 325 -0.62 14.46 -6.17
CA LEU A 325 0.11 13.70 -5.15
C LEU A 325 -0.80 13.23 -3.99
N ILE A 326 -1.66 14.12 -3.49
CA ILE A 326 -2.44 13.87 -2.27
C ILE A 326 -3.79 13.26 -2.61
N TYR A 327 -4.59 13.99 -3.40
CA TYR A 327 -5.95 13.57 -3.74
C TYR A 327 -6.51 14.43 -4.88
N ALA A 328 -6.71 13.82 -6.04
CA ALA A 328 -7.12 14.53 -7.25
C ALA A 328 -8.64 14.75 -7.36
N LYS A 329 -9.44 13.96 -6.64
CA LYS A 329 -10.90 14.04 -6.68
C LYS A 329 -11.38 15.18 -5.77
N GLU A 330 -12.45 15.86 -6.19
CA GLU A 330 -13.02 17.01 -5.45
C GLU A 330 -14.25 16.63 -4.61
N ASP A 331 -14.46 15.34 -4.36
CA ASP A 331 -15.58 14.77 -3.60
C ASP A 331 -15.39 14.89 -2.08
N ILE A 332 -14.16 15.01 -1.59
CA ILE A 332 -13.87 15.16 -0.15
C ILE A 332 -12.80 16.22 0.14
N GLN A 333 -12.75 16.66 1.40
CA GLN A 333 -11.65 17.44 1.96
C GLN A 333 -10.59 16.49 2.54
N PRO A 334 -9.44 16.29 1.87
CA PRO A 334 -8.53 15.18 2.18
C PRO A 334 -7.60 15.46 3.37
N LEU A 335 -7.47 16.70 3.81
CA LEU A 335 -6.54 17.12 4.85
C LEU A 335 -7.28 17.44 6.16
N LEU A 336 -6.64 17.10 7.27
CA LEU A 336 -7.00 17.52 8.63
C LEU A 336 -5.97 18.51 9.15
N GLN A 337 -6.43 19.66 9.62
CA GLN A 337 -5.59 20.68 10.26
C GLN A 337 -5.22 20.24 11.69
N GLY A 338 -3.94 20.28 12.05
CA GLY A 338 -3.45 19.72 13.31
C GLY A 338 -4.08 20.30 14.58
N ASN A 339 -4.21 21.62 14.70
CA ASN A 339 -4.70 22.26 15.93
C ASN A 339 -6.23 22.17 16.11
N THR A 340 -6.99 22.38 15.04
CA THR A 340 -8.46 22.44 15.08
C THR A 340 -9.12 21.10 14.77
N LYS A 341 -8.35 20.18 14.17
CA LYS A 341 -8.84 18.94 13.53
C LYS A 341 -9.95 19.22 12.49
N ALA A 342 -10.00 20.45 11.96
CA ALA A 342 -10.92 20.80 10.89
C ALA A 342 -10.49 20.15 9.57
N ARG A 343 -11.47 19.66 8.81
CA ARG A 343 -11.24 19.18 7.45
C ARG A 343 -11.08 20.35 6.51
N VAL A 344 -10.07 20.28 5.65
CA VAL A 344 -9.68 21.36 4.76
C VAL A 344 -9.27 20.83 3.39
N ASN A 345 -9.40 21.68 2.37
CA ASN A 345 -8.97 21.38 1.01
C ASN A 345 -7.47 21.71 0.83
N ILE A 346 -6.83 21.11 -0.17
CA ILE A 346 -5.44 21.35 -0.59
C ILE A 346 -5.21 22.81 -1.00
N GLU A 347 -6.25 23.55 -1.38
CA GLU A 347 -6.16 24.95 -1.80
C GLU A 347 -5.53 25.90 -0.76
N ILE A 348 -5.61 25.56 0.53
CA ILE A 348 -4.98 26.34 1.61
C ILE A 348 -3.45 26.39 1.52
N LEU A 349 -2.85 25.45 0.76
CA LEU A 349 -1.42 25.32 0.53
C LEU A 349 -0.96 26.08 -0.72
N ARG A 350 -1.88 26.72 -1.46
CA ARG A 350 -1.58 27.42 -2.72
C ARG A 350 -0.49 28.47 -2.51
N ARG A 351 0.57 28.40 -3.33
CA ARG A 351 1.71 29.34 -3.31
C ARG A 351 2.37 29.45 -1.94
N LYS A 352 2.51 28.31 -1.25
CA LYS A 352 3.32 28.17 -0.03
C LYS A 352 4.43 27.15 -0.26
N THR A 353 5.54 27.30 0.44
CA THR A 353 6.55 26.23 0.54
C THR A 353 5.93 25.10 1.35
N VAL A 354 5.90 23.88 0.79
CA VAL A 354 5.27 22.72 1.42
C VAL A 354 6.32 21.68 1.74
N LEU A 355 6.42 21.33 3.02
CA LEU A 355 7.28 20.28 3.55
C LEU A 355 6.44 19.01 3.72
N LEU A 356 6.66 18.02 2.86
CA LEU A 356 5.98 16.72 2.93
C LEU A 356 6.75 15.81 3.89
N LEU A 357 6.22 15.63 5.10
CA LEU A 357 6.74 14.66 6.06
C LEU A 357 6.22 13.27 5.67
N ILE A 358 7.10 12.41 5.18
CA ILE A 358 6.75 11.07 4.69
C ILE A 358 7.33 10.05 5.65
N SER A 359 6.48 9.20 6.23
CA SER A 359 6.91 8.15 7.16
C SER A 359 6.02 6.93 7.07
N ASP A 360 6.47 5.82 7.66
CA ASP A 360 5.56 4.76 8.09
C ASP A 360 4.87 5.17 9.41
N LEU A 361 4.31 4.19 10.14
CA LEU A 361 3.64 4.42 11.42
C LEU A 361 4.60 4.32 12.62
N ASP A 362 5.90 4.11 12.39
CA ASP A 362 6.92 3.95 13.42
C ASP A 362 7.76 5.24 13.58
N LEU A 363 7.09 6.40 13.51
CA LEU A 363 7.72 7.71 13.72
C LEU A 363 8.05 7.90 15.21
N LEU A 364 9.26 8.36 15.53
CA LEU A 364 9.67 8.56 16.92
C LEU A 364 8.99 9.79 17.51
N HIS A 365 8.56 9.71 18.77
CA HIS A 365 7.96 10.86 19.47
C HIS A 365 8.95 12.02 19.58
N GLU A 366 10.23 11.74 19.80
CA GLU A 366 11.30 12.75 19.85
C GLU A 366 11.41 13.52 18.52
N GLU A 367 11.21 12.86 17.37
CA GLU A 367 11.19 13.52 16.05
C GLU A 367 10.03 14.51 15.93
N ILE A 368 8.83 14.12 16.37
CA ILE A 368 7.63 14.97 16.32
C ILE A 368 7.84 16.21 17.20
N VAL A 369 8.36 16.03 18.42
CA VAL A 369 8.58 17.11 19.38
C VAL A 369 9.54 18.16 18.82
N ILE A 370 10.67 17.76 18.25
CA ILE A 370 11.64 18.71 17.70
C ILE A 370 11.11 19.37 16.41
N LEU A 371 10.45 18.62 15.51
CA LEU A 371 9.82 19.22 14.33
C LEU A 371 8.74 20.24 14.71
N HIS A 372 7.95 19.95 15.75
CA HIS A 372 6.95 20.86 16.29
C HIS A 372 7.60 22.14 16.84
N LYS A 373 8.75 22.02 17.54
CA LYS A 373 9.52 23.19 17.98
C LYS A 373 9.88 24.09 16.79
N PHE A 374 10.49 23.56 15.74
CA PHE A 374 10.86 24.35 14.56
C PHE A 374 9.65 24.95 13.84
N TYR A 375 8.58 24.17 13.70
CA TYR A 375 7.33 24.63 13.08
C TYR A 375 6.68 25.77 13.86
N ARG A 376 6.79 25.82 15.20
CA ARG A 376 6.31 26.97 15.99
C ARG A 376 7.22 28.19 15.86
N GLU A 377 8.52 27.96 15.79
CA GLU A 377 9.52 29.03 15.72
C GLU A 377 9.51 29.75 14.38
N GLN A 378 8.99 29.14 13.31
CA GLN A 378 8.93 29.77 11.98
C GLN A 378 8.22 31.14 12.01
N ILE A 379 7.18 31.26 12.85
CA ILE A 379 6.39 32.50 13.04
C ILE A 379 7.28 33.62 13.59
N LYS A 380 8.23 33.29 14.46
CA LYS A 380 9.17 34.28 15.03
C LYS A 380 10.27 34.65 14.05
N SER A 381 10.61 33.75 13.14
CA SER A 381 11.68 33.90 12.17
C SER A 381 11.23 34.52 10.83
N ASP A 382 9.96 34.90 10.69
CA ASP A 382 9.36 35.41 9.45
C ASP A 382 9.56 34.44 8.26
N VAL A 383 9.51 33.14 8.56
CA VAL A 383 9.62 32.05 7.59
C VAL A 383 8.24 31.43 7.39
N GLU A 384 7.79 31.35 6.14
CA GLU A 384 6.47 30.80 5.79
C GLU A 384 6.60 29.46 5.05
N TYR A 385 6.37 28.36 5.77
CA TYR A 385 6.12 27.05 5.17
C TYR A 385 5.00 26.30 5.90
N GLU A 386 4.46 25.28 5.23
CA GLU A 386 3.46 24.38 5.80
C GLU A 386 3.97 22.95 5.75
N VAL A 387 3.69 22.17 6.79
CA VAL A 387 4.04 20.75 6.82
C VAL A 387 2.79 19.91 6.53
N VAL A 388 2.93 18.88 5.70
CA VAL A 388 1.88 17.89 5.43
C VAL A 388 2.42 16.50 5.68
N TRP A 389 1.82 15.77 6.61
CA TRP A 389 2.18 14.38 6.89
C TRP A 389 1.49 13.41 5.94
N LEU A 390 2.30 12.61 5.24
CA LEU A 390 1.91 11.55 4.31
C LEU A 390 2.35 10.19 4.87
N SER A 391 1.40 9.44 5.44
CA SER A 391 1.66 8.11 5.99
C SER A 391 1.69 7.04 4.89
N VAL A 392 2.85 6.43 4.68
CA VAL A 392 3.05 5.38 3.67
C VAL A 392 2.90 4.01 4.33
N VAL A 393 1.68 3.46 4.24
CA VAL A 393 1.36 2.13 4.78
C VAL A 393 1.37 1.08 3.65
N ASP A 394 1.94 -0.08 3.93
CA ASP A 394 1.93 -1.22 3.00
C ASP A 394 0.51 -1.80 2.86
N ARG A 395 -0.09 -1.55 1.70
CA ARG A 395 -1.46 -2.01 1.37
C ARG A 395 -1.54 -3.50 1.06
N SER A 396 -0.42 -4.20 0.89
CA SER A 396 -0.43 -5.66 0.72
C SER A 396 -0.86 -6.39 2.00
N LYS A 397 -0.83 -5.70 3.14
CA LYS A 397 -1.30 -6.19 4.43
C LYS A 397 -2.60 -5.47 4.79
N PRO A 398 -3.61 -6.18 5.31
CA PRO A 398 -4.81 -5.54 5.83
C PRO A 398 -4.42 -4.57 6.95
N LEU A 399 -5.00 -3.37 6.92
CA LEU A 399 -4.80 -2.39 7.97
C LEU A 399 -5.48 -2.91 9.25
N THR A 400 -4.68 -3.38 10.21
CA THR A 400 -5.17 -3.85 11.50
C THR A 400 -5.72 -2.69 12.32
N GLU A 401 -6.64 -2.98 13.25
CA GLU A 401 -7.13 -1.97 14.21
C GLU A 401 -5.98 -1.31 14.99
N GLU A 402 -4.93 -2.08 15.31
CA GLU A 402 -3.71 -1.56 15.95
C GLU A 402 -3.03 -0.48 15.09
N ASN A 403 -2.88 -0.70 13.79
CA ASN A 403 -2.27 0.26 12.88
C ASN A 403 -3.15 1.51 12.70
N GLN A 404 -4.47 1.36 12.70
CA GLN A 404 -5.40 2.50 12.68
C GLN A 404 -5.27 3.34 13.95
N ASN A 405 -5.22 2.69 15.11
CA ASN A 405 -5.04 3.37 16.39
C ASN A 405 -3.70 4.11 16.44
N LYS A 406 -2.60 3.47 16.02
CA LYS A 406 -1.27 4.11 15.92
C LYS A 406 -1.29 5.34 15.01
N PHE A 407 -1.92 5.23 13.83
CA PHE A 407 -2.09 6.36 12.92
C PHE A 407 -2.83 7.53 13.57
N HIS A 408 -3.93 7.26 14.29
CA HIS A 408 -4.71 8.30 14.97
C HIS A 408 -3.97 8.93 16.15
N GLU A 409 -3.19 8.17 16.92
CA GLU A 409 -2.37 8.73 17.99
C GLU A 409 -1.31 9.68 17.44
N LEU A 410 -0.57 9.27 16.40
CA LEU A 410 0.40 10.14 15.72
C LEU A 410 -0.27 11.40 15.14
N GLN A 411 -1.43 11.25 14.49
CA GLN A 411 -2.20 12.36 13.94
C GLN A 411 -2.66 13.36 15.01
N LYS A 412 -2.93 12.91 16.25
CA LYS A 412 -3.33 13.79 17.35
C LYS A 412 -2.17 14.70 17.77
N GLU A 413 -0.96 14.15 17.86
CA GLU A 413 0.25 14.87 18.29
C GLU A 413 0.74 15.92 17.28
N MET A 414 0.42 15.74 16.00
CA MET A 414 0.90 16.62 14.94
C MET A 414 0.17 17.98 14.90
N PRO A 415 0.91 19.11 14.94
CA PRO A 415 0.33 20.47 14.89
C PRO A 415 0.03 20.96 13.47
N TRP A 416 0.56 20.28 12.45
CA TRP A 416 0.47 20.63 11.03
C TRP A 416 -0.61 19.81 10.30
N TYR A 417 -0.65 19.87 8.97
CA TYR A 417 -1.66 19.15 8.19
C TYR A 417 -1.36 17.66 8.10
N THR A 418 -2.39 16.84 8.13
CA THR A 418 -2.29 15.38 7.99
C THR A 418 -3.35 14.88 7.01
N LEU A 419 -3.14 13.71 6.42
CA LEU A 419 -4.19 13.06 5.64
C LEU A 419 -5.35 12.61 6.53
N LEU A 420 -6.58 12.64 6.03
CA LEU A 420 -7.74 12.08 6.74
C LEU A 420 -7.56 10.58 7.03
N HIS A 421 -7.02 9.83 6.06
CA HIS A 421 -6.74 8.41 6.18
C HIS A 421 -5.58 8.00 5.24
N PRO A 422 -4.72 7.02 5.61
CA PRO A 422 -3.62 6.57 4.76
C PRO A 422 -4.06 6.03 3.38
N SER A 423 -5.30 5.54 3.28
CA SER A 423 -5.87 5.03 2.02
C SER A 423 -6.11 6.09 0.95
N LEU A 424 -5.94 7.38 1.27
CA LEU A 424 -6.03 8.46 0.28
C LEU A 424 -4.82 8.48 -0.67
N LEU A 425 -3.64 8.02 -0.22
CA LEU A 425 -2.45 7.98 -1.07
C LEU A 425 -2.50 6.82 -2.06
N GLU A 426 -2.78 7.10 -3.33
CA GLU A 426 -2.88 6.06 -4.35
C GLU A 426 -1.62 5.17 -4.43
N PRO A 427 -1.75 3.88 -4.80
CA PRO A 427 -0.60 2.98 -4.94
C PRO A 427 0.51 3.52 -5.86
N ALA A 428 0.14 4.23 -6.92
CA ALA A 428 1.08 4.89 -7.83
C ALA A 428 1.91 5.98 -7.12
N VAL A 429 1.30 6.74 -6.22
CA VAL A 429 2.00 7.76 -5.39
C VAL A 429 2.98 7.08 -4.44
N VAL A 430 2.55 6.02 -3.75
CA VAL A 430 3.42 5.25 -2.85
C VAL A 430 4.62 4.68 -3.61
N ARG A 431 4.39 4.14 -4.82
CA ARG A 431 5.46 3.65 -5.70
C ARG A 431 6.42 4.78 -6.08
N TYR A 432 5.90 5.94 -6.48
CA TYR A 432 6.71 7.12 -6.82
C TYR A 432 7.58 7.58 -5.64
N ILE A 433 7.00 7.68 -4.43
CA ILE A 433 7.71 8.02 -3.19
C ILE A 433 8.87 7.05 -2.92
N LYS A 434 8.65 5.75 -3.10
CA LYS A 434 9.68 4.72 -2.89
C LYS A 434 10.78 4.73 -3.97
N GLU A 435 10.40 4.83 -5.24
CA GLU A 435 11.33 4.71 -6.36
C GLU A 435 12.11 6.01 -6.64
N VAL A 436 11.45 7.17 -6.56
CA VAL A 436 12.02 8.47 -6.97
C VAL A 436 12.55 9.27 -5.77
N TRP A 437 11.86 9.23 -4.63
CA TRP A 437 12.31 9.89 -3.40
C TRP A 437 13.06 8.95 -2.45
N HIS A 438 13.23 7.68 -2.83
CA HIS A 438 14.02 6.68 -2.11
C HIS A 438 13.57 6.45 -0.66
N PHE A 439 12.28 6.65 -0.38
CA PHE A 439 11.69 6.28 0.90
C PHE A 439 11.68 4.76 1.08
N THR A 440 12.04 4.26 2.27
CA THR A 440 11.87 2.84 2.60
C THR A 440 11.17 2.60 3.95
N LYS A 441 11.64 3.24 5.02
CA LYS A 441 11.13 3.09 6.41
C LYS A 441 11.29 4.38 7.20
N LYS A 442 12.54 4.80 7.43
CA LYS A 442 12.83 6.05 8.14
C LYS A 442 12.16 7.24 7.44
N ALA A 443 11.64 8.16 8.24
CA ALA A 443 10.99 9.34 7.72
C ALA A 443 11.92 10.13 6.80
N ILE A 444 11.32 10.78 5.80
CA ILE A 444 11.98 11.77 4.95
C ILE A 444 11.13 13.03 4.90
N LEU A 445 11.75 14.15 4.60
CA LEU A 445 11.05 15.43 4.45
C LEU A 445 11.32 16.03 3.08
N VAL A 446 10.36 15.89 2.18
CA VAL A 446 10.47 16.40 0.81
C VAL A 446 10.00 17.85 0.78
N VAL A 447 10.79 18.75 0.20
CA VAL A 447 10.48 20.17 0.13
C VAL A 447 10.00 20.53 -1.26
N LEU A 448 8.80 21.09 -1.33
CA LEU A 448 8.20 21.67 -2.52
C LEU A 448 8.21 23.20 -2.43
N ASP A 449 8.67 23.87 -3.47
CA ASP A 449 8.56 25.32 -3.56
C ASP A 449 7.13 25.80 -3.89
N LEU A 450 6.96 27.12 -4.07
CA LEU A 450 5.68 27.77 -4.37
C LEU A 450 5.01 27.26 -5.66
N GLN A 451 5.78 26.69 -6.59
CA GLN A 451 5.33 26.13 -7.87
C GLN A 451 5.17 24.60 -7.80
N GLY A 452 5.50 23.97 -6.67
CA GLY A 452 5.42 22.52 -6.49
C GLY A 452 6.65 21.77 -7.01
N LYS A 453 7.75 22.48 -7.29
CA LYS A 453 9.01 21.83 -7.68
C LYS A 453 9.71 21.27 -6.44
N VAL A 454 10.24 20.05 -6.56
CA VAL A 454 11.05 19.43 -5.51
C VAL A 454 12.41 20.14 -5.45
N VAL A 455 12.68 20.85 -4.36
CA VAL A 455 13.96 21.55 -4.14
C VAL A 455 14.92 20.78 -3.25
N CYS A 456 14.40 19.89 -2.41
CA CYS A 456 15.18 18.93 -1.63
C CYS A 456 14.35 17.66 -1.40
N ARG A 457 14.95 16.48 -1.64
CA ARG A 457 14.27 15.18 -1.47
C ARG A 457 14.26 14.71 -0.01
N ASN A 458 15.17 15.22 0.82
CA ASN A 458 15.17 14.93 2.24
C ASN A 458 15.84 16.06 3.04
N ALA A 459 15.05 17.03 3.48
CA ALA A 459 15.49 18.17 4.27
C ALA A 459 15.52 17.88 5.78
N LEU A 460 15.25 16.64 6.24
CA LEU A 460 15.32 16.32 7.67
C LEU A 460 16.70 16.63 8.23
N HIS A 461 17.77 16.19 7.56
CA HIS A 461 19.13 16.45 8.02
C HIS A 461 19.44 17.95 8.08
N MET A 462 19.03 18.71 7.07
CA MET A 462 19.17 20.17 7.07
C MET A 462 18.43 20.80 8.25
N MET A 463 17.20 20.37 8.52
CA MET A 463 16.41 20.92 9.61
C MET A 463 16.95 20.51 10.98
N TRP A 464 17.49 19.30 11.15
CA TRP A 464 18.17 18.92 12.39
C TRP A 464 19.41 19.77 12.64
N ILE A 465 20.21 20.05 11.61
CA ILE A 465 21.46 20.80 11.77
C ILE A 465 21.20 22.30 11.96
N TRP A 466 20.27 22.87 11.19
CA TRP A 466 20.17 24.33 11.02
C TRP A 466 18.80 24.92 11.42
N GLY A 467 17.80 24.08 11.70
CA GLY A 467 16.43 24.52 11.93
C GLY A 467 15.91 25.41 10.81
N ASN A 468 15.23 26.50 11.18
CA ASN A 468 14.63 27.45 10.23
C ASN A 468 15.66 28.30 9.47
N THR A 469 16.93 28.35 9.89
CA THR A 469 17.98 29.10 9.17
C THR A 469 18.33 28.46 7.82
N ALA A 470 17.97 27.18 7.63
CA ALA A 470 18.09 26.47 6.37
C ALA A 470 17.03 26.83 5.33
N TYR A 471 15.98 27.59 5.67
CA TYR A 471 14.98 28.03 4.69
C TYR A 471 15.65 28.76 3.51
N PRO A 472 15.27 28.47 2.24
CA PRO A 472 14.14 27.66 1.75
C PRO A 472 14.46 26.16 1.55
N PHE A 473 15.36 25.61 2.34
CA PHE A 473 15.76 24.21 2.37
C PHE A 473 16.26 23.67 1.03
N THR A 474 17.06 24.47 0.33
CA THR A 474 17.69 24.07 -0.94
C THR A 474 19.12 23.58 -0.71
N ASN A 475 19.62 22.69 -1.58
CA ASN A 475 21.02 22.24 -1.53
C ASN A 475 22.01 23.42 -1.58
N SER A 476 21.73 24.44 -2.40
CA SER A 476 22.58 25.65 -2.48
C SER A 476 22.59 26.44 -1.16
N LYS A 477 21.49 26.48 -0.42
CA LYS A 477 21.42 27.12 0.89
C LYS A 477 22.22 26.33 1.92
N GLU A 478 22.10 25.00 1.91
CA GLU A 478 22.92 24.12 2.77
C GLU A 478 24.42 24.31 2.51
N GLU A 479 24.84 24.35 1.25
CA GLU A 479 26.24 24.62 0.90
C GLU A 479 26.74 25.97 1.42
N SER A 480 25.90 27.01 1.39
CA SER A 480 26.28 28.33 1.92
C SER A 480 26.47 28.30 3.43
N LEU A 481 25.58 27.62 4.16
CA LEU A 481 25.68 27.47 5.61
C LEU A 481 26.95 26.71 5.99
N TRP A 482 27.28 25.65 5.25
CA TRP A 482 28.52 24.91 5.49
C TRP A 482 29.80 25.67 5.21
N LYS A 483 29.78 26.66 4.31
CA LYS A 483 30.96 27.52 4.02
C LYS A 483 31.22 28.53 5.13
N GLU A 484 30.17 28.99 5.80
CA GLU A 484 30.25 29.99 6.88
C GLU A 484 30.52 29.33 8.24
N GLU A 485 30.26 28.03 8.38
CA GLU A 485 30.36 27.33 9.65
C GLU A 485 31.74 26.71 9.89
N THR A 486 32.10 26.59 11.17
CA THR A 486 33.37 26.00 11.63
C THR A 486 33.12 24.95 12.70
N TRP A 487 34.10 24.08 12.95
CA TRP A 487 34.00 23.11 14.04
C TRP A 487 34.16 23.83 15.39
N ARG A 488 33.04 24.06 16.09
CA ARG A 488 32.98 24.80 17.37
C ARG A 488 31.86 24.30 18.27
N LEU A 489 31.92 24.66 19.56
CA LEU A 489 30.90 24.28 20.55
C LEU A 489 29.49 24.72 20.15
N LYS A 490 29.36 25.89 19.51
CA LYS A 490 28.07 26.37 19.00
C LYS A 490 27.44 25.42 17.99
N LEU A 491 28.23 24.79 17.11
CA LEU A 491 27.71 23.80 16.16
C LEU A 491 27.22 22.54 16.90
N LEU A 492 27.97 22.09 17.92
CA LEU A 492 27.66 20.88 18.70
C LEU A 492 26.37 21.01 19.51
N VAL A 493 26.22 22.10 20.28
CA VAL A 493 25.11 22.30 21.21
C VAL A 493 23.94 23.07 20.60
N ASP A 494 24.24 23.99 19.68
CA ASP A 494 23.28 24.81 18.93
C ASP A 494 22.23 25.54 19.77
N ASP A 495 20.99 25.06 19.84
CA ASP A 495 19.93 25.68 20.64
C ASP A 495 19.35 24.71 21.70
N ILE A 496 20.05 23.60 21.94
CA ILE A 496 19.65 22.54 22.88
C ILE A 496 19.65 23.09 24.30
N ASP A 497 20.68 23.86 24.65
CA ASP A 497 20.88 24.34 26.02
C ASP A 497 21.48 25.74 26.05
N ALA A 498 20.62 26.72 26.37
CA ALA A 498 21.00 28.12 26.51
C ALA A 498 21.97 28.37 27.67
N THR A 499 22.02 27.50 28.68
CA THR A 499 22.89 27.63 29.85
C THR A 499 24.35 27.50 29.44
N ILE A 500 24.65 26.57 28.53
CA ILE A 500 26.00 26.36 27.99
C ILE A 500 26.48 27.64 27.30
N PHE A 501 25.63 28.31 26.50
CA PHE A 501 25.99 29.57 25.85
C PHE A 501 26.23 30.71 26.84
N ALA A 502 25.46 30.75 27.94
CA ALA A 502 25.71 31.73 29.00
C ALA A 502 27.10 31.53 29.61
N TRP A 503 27.56 30.29 29.81
CA TRP A 503 28.91 29.98 30.29
C TRP A 503 30.00 30.33 29.28
N VAL A 504 29.78 30.09 27.98
CA VAL A 504 30.71 30.51 26.92
C VAL A 504 30.92 32.02 26.96
N ASN A 505 29.82 32.79 27.07
CA ASN A 505 29.88 34.25 27.12
C ASN A 505 30.57 34.79 28.38
N GLN A 506 30.62 33.99 29.46
CA GLN A 506 31.36 34.31 30.68
C GLN A 506 32.85 33.93 30.60
N GLY A 507 33.30 33.35 29.49
CA GLY A 507 34.69 32.92 29.31
C GLY A 507 35.06 31.68 30.13
N LYS A 508 34.08 30.85 30.51
CA LYS A 508 34.31 29.63 31.27
C LYS A 508 34.75 28.48 30.38
N TYR A 509 35.46 27.52 30.97
CA TYR A 509 35.77 26.24 30.34
C TYR A 509 34.55 25.33 30.48
N ILE A 510 34.17 24.66 29.39
CA ILE A 510 32.99 23.80 29.36
C ILE A 510 33.43 22.37 29.05
N CYS A 511 33.14 21.44 29.94
CA CYS A 511 33.39 20.01 29.75
C CYS A 511 32.07 19.29 29.55
N MET A 512 31.82 18.86 28.32
CA MET A 512 30.75 17.93 27.99
C MET A 512 31.28 16.51 28.15
N TYR A 513 30.52 15.64 28.80
CA TYR A 513 30.92 14.24 28.97
C TYR A 513 29.73 13.29 28.92
N GLY A 514 30.01 12.03 28.64
CA GLY A 514 28.99 10.98 28.56
C GLY A 514 29.56 9.59 28.84
N GLY A 515 28.68 8.62 29.07
CA GLY A 515 29.03 7.27 29.51
C GLY A 515 28.00 6.74 30.51
N VAL A 516 28.03 5.43 30.77
CA VAL A 516 27.07 4.75 31.67
C VAL A 516 27.74 4.14 32.91
N ASN A 517 29.08 4.15 32.98
CA ASN A 517 29.82 3.63 34.11
C ASN A 517 29.89 4.67 35.25
N SER A 518 29.13 4.44 36.31
CA SER A 518 29.06 5.34 37.47
C SER A 518 30.39 5.57 38.19
N ASP A 519 31.25 4.55 38.27
CA ASP A 519 32.56 4.66 38.93
C ASP A 519 33.49 5.56 38.11
N TRP A 520 33.50 5.37 36.79
CA TRP A 520 34.25 6.24 35.89
C TRP A 520 33.75 7.68 35.98
N ILE A 521 32.43 7.91 35.97
CA ILE A 521 31.83 9.25 36.07
C ILE A 521 32.26 9.95 37.35
N LEU A 522 32.23 9.24 38.48
CA LEU A 522 32.63 9.79 39.78
C LEU A 522 34.12 10.17 39.79
N ASN A 523 34.99 9.24 39.37
CA ASN A 523 36.43 9.45 39.35
C ASN A 523 36.82 10.59 38.38
N PHE A 524 36.19 10.62 37.21
CA PHE A 524 36.39 11.67 36.22
C PHE A 524 35.98 13.05 36.72
N ASN A 525 34.80 13.19 37.34
CA ASN A 525 34.36 14.46 37.89
C ASN A 525 35.28 14.96 39.01
N THR A 526 35.73 14.06 39.89
CA THR A 526 36.69 14.41 40.94
C THR A 526 38.01 14.91 40.36
N ALA A 527 38.62 14.12 39.46
CA ALA A 527 39.89 14.49 38.82
C ALA A 527 39.78 15.80 38.02
N ALA A 528 38.71 16.00 37.26
CA ALA A 528 38.47 17.21 36.49
C ALA A 528 38.39 18.46 37.39
N ARG A 529 37.71 18.36 38.53
CA ARG A 529 37.59 19.47 39.50
C ARG A 529 38.91 19.76 40.21
N GLU A 530 39.69 18.74 40.54
CA GLU A 530 41.03 18.90 41.11
C GLU A 530 41.98 19.59 40.13
N VAL A 531 42.00 19.15 38.87
CA VAL A 531 42.77 19.78 37.80
C VAL A 531 42.31 21.21 37.58
N ALA A 532 41.01 21.48 37.54
CA ALA A 532 40.49 22.83 37.37
C ALA A 532 40.95 23.77 38.49
N LYS A 533 40.92 23.30 39.74
CA LYS A 533 41.40 24.04 40.91
C LYS A 533 42.92 24.27 40.85
N ALA A 534 43.70 23.26 40.46
CA ALA A 534 45.15 23.35 40.36
C ALA A 534 45.61 24.26 39.20
N ALA A 535 44.90 24.24 38.08
CA ALA A 535 45.14 25.10 36.92
C ALA A 535 44.58 26.53 37.09
N GLY A 536 43.76 26.77 38.13
CA GLY A 536 43.13 28.07 38.37
C GLY A 536 42.05 28.43 37.34
N ILE A 537 41.41 27.44 36.70
CA ILE A 537 40.39 27.66 35.67
C ILE A 537 38.97 27.50 36.23
N GLN A 538 38.02 28.22 35.63
CA GLN A 538 36.59 28.04 35.91
C GLN A 538 36.01 26.99 34.98
N LEU A 539 35.83 25.77 35.49
CA LEU A 539 35.31 24.63 34.74
C LEU A 539 33.84 24.37 35.09
N GLU A 540 32.98 24.40 34.07
CA GLU A 540 31.59 23.95 34.15
C GLU A 540 31.47 22.60 33.45
N MET A 541 30.79 21.64 34.08
CA MET A 541 30.67 20.27 33.58
C MET A 541 29.21 19.94 33.29
N VAL A 542 28.95 19.38 32.10
CA VAL A 542 27.62 18.94 31.66
C VAL A 542 27.64 17.49 31.21
N TYR A 543 26.76 16.69 31.81
CA TYR A 543 26.51 15.33 31.35
C TYR A 543 25.51 15.32 30.19
N VAL A 544 25.96 14.85 29.03
CA VAL A 544 25.21 14.78 27.77
C VAL A 544 24.66 13.37 27.50
N GLY A 545 25.30 12.32 28.02
CA GLY A 545 24.84 10.93 27.85
C GLY A 545 25.32 10.23 26.58
N LYS A 546 24.58 9.20 26.15
CA LYS A 546 24.84 8.34 24.98
C LYS A 546 23.54 7.98 24.26
N SER A 547 23.62 7.65 22.97
CA SER A 547 22.45 7.33 22.13
C SER A 547 21.87 5.93 22.38
N ASN A 548 22.73 4.96 22.72
CA ASN A 548 22.46 3.51 22.56
C ASN A 548 22.08 2.76 23.85
N ALA A 549 21.81 3.49 24.94
CA ALA A 549 21.59 2.95 26.30
C ALA A 549 20.57 3.79 27.11
N LYS A 550 19.37 4.04 26.56
CA LYS A 550 18.37 4.98 27.12
C LYS A 550 18.10 4.75 28.62
N GLU A 551 17.83 3.52 29.04
CA GLU A 551 17.51 3.23 30.45
C GLU A 551 18.72 3.35 31.39
N GLN A 552 19.92 2.95 30.93
CA GLN A 552 21.15 3.13 31.71
C GLN A 552 21.50 4.62 31.85
N VAL A 553 21.37 5.40 30.78
CA VAL A 553 21.55 6.86 30.81
C VAL A 553 20.57 7.50 31.79
N ARG A 554 19.31 7.07 31.81
CA ARG A 554 18.32 7.53 32.79
C ARG A 554 18.76 7.26 34.24
N LYS A 555 19.26 6.05 34.52
CA LYS A 555 19.82 5.71 35.85
C LYS A 555 21.04 6.55 36.20
N THR A 556 21.91 6.82 35.22
CA THR A 556 23.09 7.67 35.40
C THR A 556 22.72 9.12 35.70
N ILE A 557 21.71 9.68 35.03
CA ILE A 557 21.19 11.03 35.33
C ILE A 557 20.72 11.11 36.78
N THR A 558 19.92 10.14 37.24
CA THR A 558 19.46 10.07 38.63
C THR A 558 20.64 9.95 39.61
N PHE A 559 21.68 9.19 39.26
CA PHE A 559 22.89 9.08 40.06
C PHE A 559 23.65 10.41 40.17
N ILE A 560 23.79 11.14 39.06
CA ILE A 560 24.47 12.45 39.01
C ILE A 560 23.70 13.48 39.86
N ASP A 561 22.38 13.51 39.74
CA ASP A 561 21.50 14.42 40.47
C ASP A 561 21.54 14.14 41.99
N SER A 562 21.37 12.87 42.39
CA SER A 562 21.37 12.46 43.80
C SER A 562 22.70 12.75 44.53
N ARG A 563 23.82 12.77 43.80
CA ARG A 563 25.14 13.10 44.34
C ARG A 563 25.59 14.53 44.05
N SER A 564 24.74 15.34 43.39
CA SER A 564 25.03 16.71 42.96
C SER A 564 26.38 16.85 42.24
N LEU A 565 26.69 15.90 41.35
CA LEU A 565 27.99 15.83 40.68
C LEU A 565 28.16 16.91 39.60
N GLY A 566 27.07 17.48 39.09
CA GLY A 566 27.11 18.55 38.09
C GLY A 566 25.78 18.77 37.40
N TYR A 567 25.80 19.61 36.37
CA TYR A 567 24.66 19.85 35.51
C TYR A 567 24.48 18.69 34.52
N CYS A 568 23.25 18.34 34.19
CA CYS A 568 22.96 17.24 33.26
C CYS A 568 21.72 17.53 32.41
N TRP A 569 21.70 16.99 31.19
CA TRP A 569 20.50 17.00 30.38
C TRP A 569 19.52 15.93 30.88
N THR A 570 18.43 16.38 31.47
CA THR A 570 17.41 15.51 32.07
C THR A 570 16.34 15.05 31.07
N ASP A 571 16.10 15.84 30.03
CA ASP A 571 15.17 15.50 28.94
C ASP A 571 15.85 14.54 27.94
N PRO A 572 15.35 13.30 27.78
CA PRO A 572 15.87 12.35 26.80
C PRO A 572 15.83 12.87 25.36
N THR A 573 14.90 13.78 25.05
CA THR A 573 14.76 14.40 23.73
C THR A 573 16.00 15.22 23.36
N ASN A 574 16.60 15.94 24.32
CA ASN A 574 17.82 16.71 24.09
C ASN A 574 19.02 15.81 23.79
N ILE A 575 19.14 14.70 24.50
CA ILE A 575 20.20 13.69 24.28
C ILE A 575 20.02 13.05 22.90
N TRP A 576 18.81 12.60 22.59
CA TRP A 576 18.47 12.04 21.28
C TRP A 576 18.77 13.02 20.15
N PHE A 577 18.35 14.28 20.32
CA PHE A 577 18.51 15.31 19.30
C PHE A 577 19.98 15.64 19.07
N PHE A 578 20.79 15.77 20.13
CA PHE A 578 22.25 15.96 20.00
C PHE A 578 22.91 14.89 19.12
N TRP A 579 22.67 13.61 19.41
CA TRP A 579 23.27 12.52 18.63
C TRP A 579 22.69 12.44 17.21
N THR A 580 21.38 12.65 17.04
CA THR A 580 20.72 12.67 15.72
C THR A 580 21.24 13.81 14.84
N ARG A 581 21.56 14.98 15.43
CA ARG A 581 22.24 16.08 14.73
C ARG A 581 23.62 15.66 14.26
N MET A 582 24.41 14.99 15.11
CA MET A 582 25.74 14.48 14.74
C MET A 582 25.67 13.50 13.55
N GLU A 583 24.74 12.57 13.59
CA GLU A 583 24.49 11.64 12.47
C GLU A 583 24.08 12.40 11.19
N SER A 584 23.24 13.42 11.33
CA SER A 584 22.79 14.25 10.22
C SER A 584 23.93 15.08 9.61
N MET A 585 24.83 15.62 10.43
CA MET A 585 26.02 16.33 9.97
C MET A 585 26.94 15.38 9.18
N LEU A 586 27.13 14.14 9.66
CA LEU A 586 27.91 13.13 8.93
C LEU A 586 27.27 12.82 7.58
N TYR A 587 25.96 12.59 7.55
CA TYR A 587 25.22 12.31 6.33
C TYR A 587 25.35 13.45 5.32
N SER A 588 25.02 14.69 5.74
CA SER A 588 25.09 15.89 4.90
C SER A 588 26.49 16.11 4.33
N LYS A 589 27.53 16.06 5.17
CA LYS A 589 28.93 16.24 4.72
C LYS A 589 29.38 15.14 3.76
N THR A 590 28.92 13.90 3.95
CA THR A 590 29.20 12.78 3.04
C THR A 590 28.59 13.04 1.66
N GLN A 591 27.34 13.52 1.60
CA GLN A 591 26.66 13.88 0.34
C GLN A 591 27.42 15.00 -0.42
N HIS A 592 28.09 15.90 0.29
CA HIS A 592 28.96 16.93 -0.30
C HIS A 592 30.39 16.45 -0.61
N GLY A 593 30.67 15.13 -0.53
CA GLY A 593 31.98 14.55 -0.87
C GLY A 593 33.12 14.92 0.10
N LYS A 594 32.79 15.26 1.35
CA LYS A 594 33.79 15.60 2.38
C LYS A 594 34.43 14.34 2.99
N THR A 595 35.69 14.47 3.38
CA THR A 595 36.51 13.42 3.99
C THR A 595 37.27 13.98 5.19
N ILE A 596 37.88 13.11 6.00
CA ILE A 596 38.68 13.52 7.17
C ILE A 596 39.82 14.47 6.77
N GLU A 597 40.41 14.26 5.59
CA GLU A 597 41.57 15.00 5.11
C GLU A 597 41.21 16.42 4.64
N ASN A 598 39.98 16.63 4.18
CA ASN A 598 39.57 17.87 3.52
C ASN A 598 38.56 18.72 4.31
N ASP A 599 38.02 18.21 5.42
CA ASP A 599 36.98 18.89 6.20
C ASP A 599 37.12 18.60 7.71
N SER A 600 37.43 19.64 8.49
CA SER A 600 37.64 19.54 9.94
C SER A 600 36.35 19.23 10.71
N ILE A 601 35.19 19.66 10.20
CA ILE A 601 33.88 19.34 10.77
C ILE A 601 33.61 17.85 10.60
N PHE A 602 33.86 17.30 9.41
CA PHE A 602 33.72 15.87 9.13
C PHE A 602 34.57 15.04 10.11
N ALA A 603 35.84 15.39 10.27
CA ALA A 603 36.74 14.74 11.23
C ALA A 603 36.23 14.86 12.68
N GLY A 604 35.72 16.03 13.07
CA GLY A 604 35.11 16.29 14.37
C GLY A 604 33.89 15.40 14.66
N VAL A 605 32.95 15.38 13.72
CA VAL A 605 31.71 14.59 13.79
C VAL A 605 32.02 13.11 13.91
N LEU A 606 32.94 12.60 13.08
CA LEU A 606 33.29 11.19 13.10
C LEU A 606 33.92 10.77 14.44
N THR A 607 34.75 11.63 15.05
CA THR A 607 35.28 11.37 16.39
C THR A 607 34.15 11.28 17.43
N MET A 608 33.19 12.21 17.41
CA MET A 608 32.07 12.18 18.35
C MET A 608 31.22 10.92 18.21
N LEU A 609 30.90 10.50 16.99
CA LEU A 609 30.14 9.26 16.75
C LEU A 609 30.92 8.00 17.16
N SER A 610 32.26 8.03 17.09
CA SER A 610 33.10 6.93 17.61
C SER A 610 33.06 6.83 19.14
N PHE A 611 32.85 7.95 19.84
CA PHE A 611 32.69 7.95 21.30
C PHE A 611 31.37 7.34 21.74
N ASP A 612 30.30 7.58 20.99
CA ASP A 612 28.99 6.99 21.24
C ASP A 612 28.99 5.47 21.04
N GLY A 613 29.72 4.99 20.02
CA GLY A 613 29.89 3.56 19.73
C GLY A 613 30.83 2.80 20.67
N SER A 614 31.62 3.50 21.48
CA SER A 614 32.52 2.92 22.49
C SER A 614 31.74 2.45 23.71
N ASP A 615 32.24 1.47 24.47
CA ASP A 615 31.66 1.10 25.78
C ASP A 615 32.17 2.01 26.92
N GLN A 616 33.24 2.77 26.66
CA GLN A 616 33.87 3.66 27.64
C GLN A 616 33.19 5.03 27.73
N GLY A 617 33.50 5.80 28.77
CA GLY A 617 33.13 7.21 28.84
C GLY A 617 33.74 8.05 27.72
N TRP A 618 33.36 9.32 27.61
CA TRP A 618 33.96 10.29 26.70
C TRP A 618 33.88 11.69 27.26
N SER A 619 34.76 12.58 26.79
CA SER A 619 34.73 13.99 27.15
C SER A 619 35.19 14.90 26.00
N VAL A 620 34.55 16.06 25.92
CA VAL A 620 34.93 17.20 25.08
C VAL A 620 35.02 18.43 25.97
N ILE A 621 36.18 19.07 25.97
CA ILE A 621 36.44 20.31 26.72
C ILE A 621 36.60 21.43 25.72
N CYS A 622 35.89 22.53 25.93
CA CYS A 622 35.86 23.68 25.04
C CYS A 622 36.23 24.95 25.82
N HIS A 623 36.93 25.86 25.14
CA HIS A 623 37.18 27.20 25.64
C HIS A 623 37.20 28.19 24.47
N GLY A 624 36.47 29.30 24.61
CA GLY A 624 36.31 30.26 23.53
C GLY A 624 35.66 29.67 22.26
N PRO A 625 35.84 30.33 21.10
CA PRO A 625 35.10 29.98 19.89
C PRO A 625 35.67 28.77 19.13
N THR A 626 36.94 28.42 19.31
CA THR A 626 37.64 27.43 18.45
C THR A 626 38.46 26.39 19.20
N GLU A 627 38.80 26.60 20.48
CA GLU A 627 39.65 25.65 21.21
C GLU A 627 38.81 24.49 21.74
N MET A 628 39.14 23.28 21.29
CA MET A 628 38.50 22.06 21.77
C MET A 628 39.53 20.94 21.97
N ALA A 629 39.34 20.20 23.06
CA ALA A 629 40.05 18.96 23.35
C ALA A 629 39.02 17.84 23.47
N LYS A 630 39.31 16.68 22.90
CA LYS A 630 38.37 15.55 22.82
C LYS A 630 39.10 14.25 23.11
N ALA A 631 38.51 13.38 23.92
CA ALA A 631 39.15 12.13 24.33
C ALA A 631 38.15 11.09 24.83
N LYS A 632 38.53 9.81 24.69
CA LYS A 632 37.83 8.68 25.31
C LYS A 632 38.05 8.67 26.82
N GLY A 633 37.16 7.97 27.52
CA GLY A 633 37.04 8.01 28.98
C GLY A 633 38.32 7.66 29.73
N ASP A 634 38.96 6.54 29.38
CA ASP A 634 40.20 6.13 30.04
C ASP A 634 41.35 7.09 29.75
N MET A 635 41.43 7.59 28.51
CA MET A 635 42.48 8.51 28.08
C MET A 635 42.36 9.87 28.76
N ILE A 636 41.15 10.45 28.83
CA ILE A 636 40.95 11.74 29.48
C ILE A 636 41.10 11.63 31.00
N LEU A 637 40.65 10.52 31.60
CA LEU A 637 40.83 10.29 33.02
C LEU A 637 42.32 10.17 33.36
N LYS A 638 43.07 9.39 32.58
CA LYS A 638 44.52 9.26 32.72
C LYS A 638 45.23 10.61 32.58
N CYS A 639 44.85 11.39 31.55
CA CYS A 639 45.38 12.72 31.33
C CYS A 639 45.19 13.66 32.52
N PHE A 640 44.06 13.58 33.21
CA PHE A 640 43.78 14.38 34.40
C PHE A 640 44.49 13.85 35.65
N THR A 641 44.61 12.53 35.82
CA THR A 641 45.38 11.97 36.94
C THR A 641 46.88 12.26 36.84
N GLU A 642 47.40 12.40 35.62
CA GLU A 642 48.80 12.73 35.32
C GLU A 642 49.04 14.24 35.19
N TYR A 643 48.15 15.08 35.74
CA TYR A 643 48.27 16.54 35.61
C TYR A 643 49.61 17.11 36.08
N SER A 644 50.23 16.50 37.10
CA SER A 644 51.58 16.87 37.57
C SER A 644 52.60 16.90 36.44
N ASP A 645 52.47 16.00 35.47
CA ASP A 645 53.49 15.74 34.45
C ASP A 645 53.48 16.78 33.32
N TRP A 646 52.37 17.51 33.18
CA TRP A 646 52.21 18.55 32.14
C TRP A 646 51.76 19.90 32.70
N SER A 647 51.64 20.04 34.03
CA SER A 647 51.23 21.28 34.71
C SER A 647 52.12 22.48 34.39
N ASP A 648 53.43 22.25 34.20
CA ASP A 648 54.39 23.30 33.82
C ASP A 648 54.07 23.89 32.43
N ASN A 649 53.58 23.06 31.50
CA ASN A 649 53.21 23.50 30.15
C ASN A 649 51.97 24.38 30.15
N VAL A 650 51.09 24.26 31.15
CA VAL A 650 49.89 25.10 31.29
C VAL A 650 50.27 26.56 31.50
N GLN A 651 51.31 26.81 32.31
CA GLN A 651 51.80 28.17 32.57
C GLN A 651 52.45 28.82 31.34
N GLN A 652 53.05 28.01 30.46
CA GLN A 652 53.77 28.48 29.27
C GLN A 652 52.83 28.68 28.07
N ASN A 653 51.95 27.71 27.82
CA ASN A 653 51.19 27.60 26.57
C ASN A 653 49.68 27.77 26.75
N GLY A 654 49.20 27.90 27.99
CA GLY A 654 47.78 27.89 28.33
C GLY A 654 47.20 26.47 28.48
N PHE A 655 46.02 26.39 29.10
CA PHE A 655 45.42 25.10 29.46
C PHE A 655 45.03 24.24 28.26
N MET A 656 44.32 24.79 27.27
CA MET A 656 43.85 24.02 26.11
C MET A 656 44.99 23.46 25.24
N PRO A 657 46.03 24.23 24.88
CA PRO A 657 47.15 23.69 24.11
C PRO A 657 47.92 22.60 24.87
N ALA A 658 48.20 22.82 26.16
CA ALA A 658 48.92 21.84 26.98
C ALA A 658 48.13 20.53 27.15
N LEU A 659 46.81 20.63 27.36
CA LEU A 659 45.90 19.48 27.42
C LEU A 659 45.93 18.67 26.12
N ASN A 660 45.79 19.34 24.97
CA ASN A 660 45.81 18.68 23.66
C ASN A 660 47.16 18.01 23.38
N GLU A 661 48.28 18.65 23.74
CA GLU A 661 49.61 18.09 23.58
C GLU A 661 49.79 16.80 24.40
N HIS A 662 49.36 16.81 25.67
CA HIS A 662 49.46 15.61 26.52
C HIS A 662 48.54 14.48 26.02
N LEU A 663 47.32 14.82 25.62
CA LEU A 663 46.40 13.83 25.02
C LEU A 663 47.01 13.21 23.76
N GLN A 664 47.69 13.97 22.91
CA GLN A 664 48.40 13.43 21.75
C GLN A 664 49.51 12.45 22.14
N LYS A 665 50.26 12.73 23.21
CA LYS A 665 51.31 11.82 23.74
C LYS A 665 50.73 10.50 24.29
N LEU A 666 49.50 10.54 24.81
CA LEU A 666 48.81 9.36 25.33
C LEU A 666 48.21 8.46 24.25
N HIS A 667 48.14 8.89 22.99
CA HIS A 667 47.62 8.06 21.91
C HIS A 667 48.55 6.87 21.64
N THR A 668 48.03 5.67 21.82
CA THR A 668 48.74 4.43 21.50
C THR A 668 48.54 4.05 20.02
N PRO A 669 49.57 3.50 19.34
CA PRO A 669 49.42 2.96 18.00
C PRO A 669 48.38 1.83 17.93
N GLU A 670 48.22 1.10 19.03
CA GLU A 670 47.22 0.06 19.22
C GLU A 670 45.96 0.67 19.84
N HIS A 671 44.88 0.78 19.06
CA HIS A 671 43.57 1.18 19.52
C HIS A 671 42.48 0.53 18.66
N CYS A 672 41.30 0.33 19.24
CA CYS A 672 40.11 -0.14 18.54
C CYS A 672 39.03 0.94 18.61
N ASN A 673 38.69 1.53 17.47
CA ASN A 673 37.57 2.45 17.35
C ASN A 673 36.36 1.73 16.80
N ARG A 674 35.23 1.88 17.48
CA ARG A 674 33.95 1.35 17.02
C ARG A 674 33.06 2.52 16.62
N LEU A 675 32.72 2.56 15.34
CA LEU A 675 31.71 3.46 14.82
C LEU A 675 30.45 2.64 14.58
N ILE A 676 29.36 3.00 15.25
CA ILE A 676 28.06 2.40 15.02
C ILE A 676 27.26 3.40 14.22
N LEU A 677 27.14 3.17 12.92
CA LEU A 677 26.20 3.92 12.09
C LEU A 677 24.85 3.20 12.16
N PRO A 678 23.77 3.84 12.62
CA PRO A 678 22.45 3.23 12.51
C PRO A 678 22.20 2.88 11.04
N GLY A 679 21.64 1.70 10.77
CA GLY A 679 21.30 1.31 9.41
C GLY A 679 20.24 2.26 8.86
N ILE A 680 20.61 3.14 7.92
CA ILE A 680 19.68 4.04 7.24
C ILE A 680 19.93 4.01 5.73
N ASN A 681 18.83 4.12 4.99
CA ASN A 681 18.72 4.30 3.55
C ASN A 681 19.73 5.29 2.97
N GLY A 682 20.53 4.82 2.02
CA GLY A 682 21.39 5.64 1.18
C GLY A 682 22.81 5.74 1.72
N ASP A 683 23.72 5.04 1.04
CA ASP A 683 25.18 5.11 1.11
C ASP A 683 25.79 5.17 2.52
N ILE A 684 25.66 4.07 3.28
CA ILE A 684 26.69 3.78 4.29
C ILE A 684 28.01 3.79 3.52
N PRO A 685 28.96 4.70 3.85
CA PRO A 685 30.16 4.84 3.06
C PRO A 685 30.86 3.49 2.94
N GLU A 686 31.16 3.05 1.71
CA GLU A 686 31.85 1.76 1.49
C GLU A 686 33.20 1.72 2.21
N LYS A 687 33.80 2.89 2.41
CA LYS A 687 35.04 3.08 3.14
C LYS A 687 34.85 4.22 4.14
N VAL A 688 35.08 3.90 5.40
CA VAL A 688 35.26 4.88 6.48
C VAL A 688 36.69 4.71 6.98
N VAL A 689 37.36 5.81 7.27
CA VAL A 689 38.69 5.78 7.89
C VAL A 689 38.59 6.19 9.36
N CYS A 690 39.46 5.66 10.19
CA CYS A 690 39.51 5.95 11.61
C CYS A 690 39.89 7.42 11.84
N ALA A 691 39.11 8.15 12.63
CA ALA A 691 39.41 9.56 12.94
C ALA A 691 40.69 9.74 13.79
N GLU A 692 41.13 8.71 14.52
CA GLU A 692 42.34 8.79 15.35
C GLU A 692 43.62 8.45 14.56
N CYS A 693 43.59 7.52 13.60
CA CYS A 693 44.81 7.04 12.91
C CYS A 693 44.75 7.01 11.38
N GLY A 694 43.63 7.40 10.77
CA GLY A 694 43.44 7.44 9.32
C GLY A 694 43.38 6.06 8.63
N ARG A 695 43.52 4.95 9.36
CA ARG A 695 43.42 3.60 8.78
C ARG A 695 41.98 3.28 8.35
N PRO A 696 41.78 2.54 7.25
CA PRO A 696 40.43 2.09 6.86
C PRO A 696 39.83 1.22 7.97
N MET A 697 38.57 1.50 8.32
CA MET A 697 37.79 0.71 9.27
C MET A 697 37.14 -0.47 8.58
N GLU A 698 37.08 -1.61 9.28
CA GLU A 698 36.38 -2.79 8.80
C GLU A 698 34.87 -2.66 8.99
N LYS A 699 34.11 -3.09 7.98
CA LYS A 699 32.64 -3.06 8.00
C LYS A 699 32.10 -4.38 8.57
N TYR A 700 31.34 -4.29 9.66
CA TYR A 700 30.66 -5.42 10.28
C TYR A 700 29.14 -5.19 10.31
N PHE A 701 28.37 -6.26 10.12
CA PHE A 701 26.93 -6.25 10.38
C PHE A 701 26.67 -6.71 11.82
N MET A 702 25.85 -5.97 12.55
CA MET A 702 25.51 -6.26 13.95
C MET A 702 24.02 -6.57 14.06
N TYR A 703 23.70 -7.77 14.53
CA TYR A 703 22.34 -8.14 14.92
C TYR A 703 22.20 -7.92 16.42
N ARG A 704 21.29 -7.05 16.83
CA ARG A 704 20.97 -6.80 18.24
C ARG A 704 19.51 -7.14 18.48
N CYS A 705 19.25 -8.02 19.44
CA CYS A 705 17.91 -8.29 19.95
C CYS A 705 17.76 -7.47 21.24
N CYS A 706 16.87 -6.46 21.23
CA CYS A 706 16.57 -5.67 22.42
C CYS A 706 15.21 -6.12 22.97
N THR A 707 15.13 -6.29 24.29
CA THR A 707 13.88 -6.50 25.03
C THR A 707 13.53 -5.26 25.86
N ASP A 708 14.06 -4.10 25.47
CA ASP A 708 13.87 -2.84 26.20
C ASP A 708 12.41 -2.40 26.19
#